data_AF-A0A7C5AGD9-F1
#
_entry.id   AF-A0A7C5AGD9-F1
#
_cell.length_a   1.000
_cell.length_b   1.000
_cell.length_c   1.000
_cell.angle_alpha   90.00
_cell.angle_beta   90.00
_cell.angle_gamma   90.00
#
_symmetry.space_group_name_H-M   'P 1'
#
loop_
_entity.id
_entity.type
_entity.pdbx_description
1 polymer ?
#
loop_
_entity_poly.entity_id
_entity_poly.type
_entity_poly.pdbx_seq_one_letter_code
_entity_poly.pdbx_strand_id
1 'polypeptide(L)'
;MQNRSIVLLQLAFALGWLPLAFGSQGYSTEFAISEPFGVEWGPDRVAFDVSFPQGAAAADGVSLTDENGKPVACQLMNVQFWPDRRSVRSAKVAFMARLAPNQTRKWTLRTGTARVRQPRTDIRVLERGRVIEMANSMTGIRLAGGRETFARGAPASRIPAPVQGVRLPDGRWIGRGSWQTDILCTGYVATVTDDGPVFARAALRYDFEGGRYYAAVVELNAGQDVAVITEEYNLSLGRTYPMSGVDGMRKGVEYFYAYPQFDTPDRALMWDWWGQTMAILPTPNAYTLSLYDGLEPDSADFYGESRYGNLRQGDGGLSFDRDGRFAYINAFPQWGDEETLYLGLYNSQFPSNQVAVIGLRPSEWLHPDVLPHPVKLLKQYTQTTCLVFERRSSPRDVVMKAPVCLGRRVYGIGGVARTWGRHLLPERQGPRLSETETWGSDLMLRHVRLGRLELDVVRRWILDYHEPSRYPRMYVPEGDRAAYLSRLTRKSRREAEEQLASAFGPTEADRKAVAEALEMLRRTTRHFAQCNYGNMDFGINEGLIADAAESALSSPAVTQEEAREIRRHLAAMVYQVFNPDFIPPRTSGFAWGSANMMAQVQCRCCPIVALLPNHPLNAMWSDHLAHVVTLYVESQINDAGATLECPHYGSMAIVMPAHALAALAGCAPVDLSRAEARLRAAARHRLSILLPPDPRGGFRSVVPEGDGYYEGDITFAPLAGFFQNLDRNFAEELVWGVRESNNAIGGHADPSYKLLDPDLPARQPQLSSEYFPGYGIVMRSGFPDPRELYLQIYAGGFSWGHGHNDRGCWVLYAMGAPLMVDFAAMYTPSMREAWLHSGGLTFNHDETIRRSFSDAADGWWRKSPSYRDLAVAPFTVLEQRPDPESEREIDTFGEVTAFRSAPEADYAAMQRRIRYLHRVPYALAEPHGRDIFDDSPHEEVFLTNAIVWTRQYVLVKGGGDEGRQFLVVRDDLEGNTELDANLNLWCLADRLDVEGQTAFWTGQHDVDLFAFVSEPRAFSPATRTLGHDCGFGFSENYRRKFGKPFREEMIMLRVPQKERARGFFVVLAPVRRGELRPIVEPLADGRAVRVGFKDAFDIVLLQKNAEPVELQGRKMTARAALVRQTAGGQPLFRELDTAP
;
A
#
# COMPACT_ATOMS: atom_id res chain seq x y z
N MET A 1 13.62 40.94 35.10
CA MET A 1 14.69 41.91 35.45
C MET A 1 16.03 41.25 35.19
N GLN A 2 16.87 41.92 34.38
CA GLN A 2 18.34 41.80 34.23
C GLN A 2 18.93 40.41 33.88
N ASN A 3 19.31 40.18 32.60
CA ASN A 3 20.67 40.33 32.00
C ASN A 3 21.63 39.21 32.47
N ARG A 4 22.42 38.47 31.67
CA ARG A 4 23.05 38.53 30.31
C ARG A 4 23.68 37.11 30.09
N SER A 5 23.99 36.54 28.93
CA SER A 5 24.76 37.01 27.77
C SER A 5 24.58 36.08 26.54
N ILE A 6 24.67 36.69 25.36
CA ILE A 6 24.72 36.17 23.98
C ILE A 6 26.17 36.23 23.47
N VAL A 7 26.57 35.34 22.55
CA VAL A 7 27.48 35.69 21.43
C VAL A 7 27.05 34.96 20.14
N LEU A 8 26.62 35.76 19.17
CA LEU A 8 26.43 35.48 17.74
C LEU A 8 27.54 36.27 17.02
N LEU A 9 28.25 35.65 16.07
CA LEU A 9 29.31 36.30 15.30
C LEU A 9 28.74 36.89 14.00
N GLN A 10 28.58 38.20 13.98
CA GLN A 10 28.52 39.04 12.78
C GLN A 10 29.92 39.57 12.45
N LEU A 11 30.27 39.59 11.16
CA LEU A 11 31.21 40.53 10.54
C LEU A 11 30.67 40.79 9.12
N ALA A 12 30.73 41.97 8.53
CA ALA A 12 30.73 43.35 8.98
C ALA A 12 30.50 44.14 7.68
N PHE A 13 29.59 45.12 7.66
CA PHE A 13 29.74 46.32 6.81
C PHE A 13 28.78 47.40 7.31
N ALA A 14 29.34 48.33 8.08
CA ALA A 14 28.77 49.66 8.31
C ALA A 14 29.79 50.67 7.80
N LEU A 15 29.40 51.48 6.80
CA LEU A 15 30.05 52.75 6.49
C LEU A 15 29.06 53.64 5.73
N GLY A 16 28.78 54.82 6.32
CA GLY A 16 28.45 56.04 5.59
C GLY A 16 26.98 56.33 5.29
N TRP A 17 26.29 56.95 6.26
CA TRP A 17 25.17 57.85 5.95
C TRP A 17 25.72 59.19 5.45
N LEU A 18 25.56 59.45 4.15
CA LEU A 18 25.62 60.76 3.50
C LEU A 18 24.46 60.80 2.50
N PRO A 19 23.64 61.86 2.44
CA PRO A 19 22.57 61.96 1.46
C PRO A 19 23.17 62.29 0.11
N LEU A 20 23.60 61.25 -0.62
CA LEU A 20 23.94 61.34 -2.03
C LEU A 20 22.65 61.27 -2.84
N ALA A 21 22.47 62.26 -3.73
CA ALA A 21 21.41 62.26 -4.72
C ALA A 21 21.41 60.93 -5.50
N PHE A 22 20.34 60.14 -5.34
CA PHE A 22 20.16 58.89 -6.07
C PHE A 22 19.93 59.18 -7.56
N GLY A 23 21.01 59.11 -8.33
CA GLY A 23 20.92 58.86 -9.77
C GLY A 23 20.30 57.47 -10.00
N SER A 24 19.52 57.36 -11.07
CA SER A 24 18.80 56.15 -11.51
C SER A 24 19.74 55.00 -11.92
N GLN A 25 20.42 54.36 -10.97
CA GLN A 25 21.19 53.15 -11.26
C GLN A 25 20.23 51.95 -11.41
N GLY A 26 20.13 51.42 -12.63
CA GLY A 26 19.36 50.21 -12.91
C GLY A 26 19.93 49.00 -12.16
N TYR A 27 19.05 48.12 -11.69
CA TYR A 27 19.42 46.86 -11.04
C TYR A 27 19.57 45.74 -12.07
N SER A 28 20.58 44.87 -11.87
CA SER A 28 20.85 43.71 -12.72
C SER A 28 21.08 42.46 -11.86
N THR A 29 20.53 41.32 -12.26
CA THR A 29 20.77 40.02 -11.61
C THR A 29 20.77 38.90 -12.66
N GLU A 30 21.41 37.78 -12.34
CA GLU A 30 21.50 36.61 -13.22
C GLU A 30 20.71 35.42 -12.67
N PHE A 31 20.10 34.68 -13.57
CA PHE A 31 19.44 33.41 -13.31
C PHE A 31 20.18 32.31 -14.06
N ALA A 32 20.30 31.13 -13.47
CA ALA A 32 20.85 29.96 -14.13
C ALA A 32 19.99 28.74 -13.85
N ILE A 33 19.84 27.87 -14.85
CA ILE A 33 19.20 26.56 -14.70
C ILE A 33 20.08 25.54 -15.43
N SER A 34 20.35 24.43 -14.74
CA SER A 34 21.07 23.28 -15.28
C SER A 34 20.11 22.10 -15.36
N GLU A 35 20.07 21.43 -16.52
CA GLU A 35 19.29 20.23 -16.76
C GLU A 35 20.00 19.00 -16.16
N PRO A 36 19.41 18.31 -15.16
CA PRO A 36 20.12 17.26 -14.44
C PRO A 36 19.88 15.83 -14.96
N PHE A 37 18.88 15.54 -15.78
CA PHE A 37 18.50 14.13 -16.07
C PHE A 37 18.96 13.62 -17.44
N GLY A 38 19.56 14.49 -18.25
CA GLY A 38 19.89 14.20 -19.64
C GLY A 38 18.63 14.06 -20.50
N VAL A 39 17.61 14.88 -20.22
CA VAL A 39 16.35 14.92 -20.96
C VAL A 39 16.07 16.33 -21.49
N GLU A 40 15.24 16.42 -22.53
CA GLU A 40 14.80 17.72 -23.03
C GLU A 40 13.71 18.32 -22.12
N TRP A 41 13.78 19.63 -21.93
CA TRP A 41 12.75 20.43 -21.26
C TRP A 41 12.28 21.58 -22.12
N GLY A 42 10.99 21.86 -22.01
CA GLY A 42 10.36 23.06 -22.49
C GLY A 42 9.63 22.99 -23.83
N PRO A 43 8.87 24.05 -24.15
CA PRO A 43 8.85 25.32 -23.44
C PRO A 43 8.12 25.22 -22.08
N ASP A 44 8.85 25.45 -21.00
CA ASP A 44 8.35 25.34 -19.63
C ASP A 44 8.42 26.70 -18.95
N ARG A 45 7.37 27.06 -18.21
CA ARG A 45 7.37 28.31 -17.46
C ARG A 45 8.22 28.15 -16.20
N VAL A 46 9.15 29.08 -16.00
CA VAL A 46 9.94 29.20 -14.77
C VAL A 46 9.79 30.61 -14.21
N ALA A 47 9.90 30.77 -12.89
CA ALA A 47 9.70 32.05 -12.22
C ALA A 47 10.70 32.30 -11.07
N PHE A 48 11.48 33.37 -11.14
CA PHE A 48 12.47 33.71 -10.11
C PHE A 48 11.97 34.82 -9.17
N ASP A 49 12.13 34.63 -7.86
CA ASP A 49 11.89 35.68 -6.88
C ASP A 49 12.97 36.76 -6.99
N VAL A 50 12.53 38.01 -7.05
CA VAL A 50 13.43 39.18 -7.15
C VAL A 50 12.98 40.27 -6.19
N SER A 51 13.96 40.97 -5.62
CA SER A 51 13.75 42.15 -4.79
C SER A 51 14.60 43.30 -5.33
N PHE A 52 14.02 44.50 -5.38
CA PHE A 52 14.66 45.67 -5.96
C PHE A 52 14.80 46.79 -4.92
N PRO A 53 15.93 47.52 -4.93
CA PRO A 53 16.03 48.78 -4.19
C PRO A 53 14.94 49.77 -4.60
N GLN A 54 14.55 50.67 -3.68
CA GLN A 54 13.58 51.71 -4.00
C GLN A 54 14.05 52.55 -5.19
N GLY A 55 13.16 52.76 -6.17
CA GLY A 55 13.46 53.50 -7.40
C GLY A 55 14.24 52.73 -8.49
N ALA A 56 14.67 51.49 -8.25
CA ALA A 56 15.50 50.75 -9.22
C ALA A 56 14.71 50.06 -10.34
N ALA A 57 13.45 49.71 -10.11
CA ALA A 57 12.61 48.99 -11.07
C ALA A 57 11.18 49.55 -11.10
N ALA A 58 10.69 49.90 -12.29
CA ALA A 58 9.26 50.05 -12.57
C ALA A 58 8.66 48.69 -13.01
N ALA A 59 7.35 48.49 -12.83
CA ALA A 59 6.70 47.22 -13.15
C ALA A 59 6.79 46.85 -14.65
N ASP A 60 6.83 47.85 -15.54
CA ASP A 60 7.00 47.70 -16.98
C ASP A 60 8.43 48.03 -17.45
N GLY A 61 9.37 48.25 -16.53
CA GLY A 61 10.76 48.62 -16.80
C GLY A 61 11.75 47.46 -16.73
N VAL A 62 11.29 46.22 -16.89
CA VAL A 62 12.12 45.01 -16.78
C VAL A 62 12.45 44.42 -18.15
N SER A 63 13.68 43.98 -18.36
CA SER A 63 14.12 43.26 -19.56
C SER A 63 14.91 42.00 -19.17
N LEU A 64 14.73 40.93 -19.93
CA LEU A 64 15.48 39.69 -19.76
C LEU A 64 16.24 39.39 -21.06
N THR A 65 17.51 39.03 -20.95
CA THR A 65 18.30 38.51 -22.08
C THR A 65 18.83 37.13 -21.76
N ASP A 66 18.96 36.29 -22.78
CA ASP A 66 19.66 35.01 -22.66
C ASP A 66 21.20 35.20 -22.65
N GLU A 67 21.92 34.09 -22.57
CA GLU A 67 23.38 34.04 -22.51
C GLU A 67 24.09 34.66 -23.73
N ASN A 68 23.37 34.80 -24.86
CA ASN A 68 23.88 35.41 -26.09
C ASN A 68 23.44 36.88 -26.22
N GLY A 69 22.82 37.45 -25.18
CA GLY A 69 22.28 38.80 -25.20
C GLY A 69 20.97 38.94 -25.99
N LYS A 70 20.34 37.84 -26.41
CA LYS A 70 19.08 37.87 -27.15
C LYS A 70 17.92 38.18 -26.19
N PRO A 71 17.02 39.13 -26.52
CA PRO A 71 15.86 39.42 -25.68
C PRO A 71 14.94 38.20 -25.50
N VAL A 72 14.54 37.94 -24.26
CA VAL A 72 13.57 36.93 -23.85
C VAL A 72 12.36 37.62 -23.25
N ALA A 73 11.15 37.22 -23.67
CA ALA A 73 9.93 37.74 -23.07
C ALA A 73 9.85 37.37 -21.59
N CYS A 74 9.64 38.37 -20.74
CA CYS A 74 9.42 38.17 -19.32
C CYS A 74 8.16 38.91 -18.84
N GLN A 75 7.61 38.45 -17.73
CA GLN A 75 6.40 38.98 -17.10
C GLN A 75 6.57 38.99 -15.59
N LEU A 76 6.25 40.11 -14.95
CA LEU A 76 6.21 40.19 -13.49
C LEU A 76 4.88 39.65 -12.97
N MET A 77 4.91 38.94 -11.85
CA MET A 77 3.72 38.51 -11.10
C MET A 77 3.94 38.76 -9.60
N ASN A 78 2.83 38.80 -8.84
CA ASN A 78 2.83 39.04 -7.39
C ASN A 78 3.62 40.30 -7.00
N VAL A 79 3.46 41.37 -7.78
CA VAL A 79 4.19 42.63 -7.63
C VAL A 79 3.81 43.32 -6.32
N GLN A 80 4.79 43.56 -5.46
CA GLN A 80 4.68 44.40 -4.29
C GLN A 80 5.40 45.72 -4.54
N PHE A 81 4.75 46.84 -4.25
CA PHE A 81 5.34 48.16 -4.42
C PHE A 81 5.96 48.68 -3.12
N TRP A 82 6.93 49.58 -3.25
CA TRP A 82 7.35 50.45 -2.15
C TRP A 82 6.22 51.44 -1.79
N PRO A 83 6.30 52.16 -0.65
CA PRO A 83 5.29 53.16 -0.26
C PRO A 83 5.01 54.23 -1.32
N ASP A 84 5.95 54.48 -2.23
CA ASP A 84 5.78 55.39 -3.36
C ASP A 84 4.77 54.90 -4.42
N ARG A 85 4.32 53.64 -4.34
CA ARG A 85 3.41 52.96 -5.28
C ARG A 85 3.86 53.02 -6.75
N ARG A 86 5.13 53.31 -7.01
CA ARG A 86 5.70 53.46 -8.35
C ARG A 86 6.86 52.49 -8.57
N SER A 87 7.72 52.32 -7.57
CA SER A 87 8.83 51.39 -7.67
C SER A 87 8.47 50.03 -7.09
N VAL A 88 8.84 48.97 -7.81
CA VAL A 88 8.63 47.60 -7.38
C VAL A 88 9.60 47.30 -6.24
N ARG A 89 9.08 46.77 -5.14
CA ARG A 89 9.86 46.25 -4.01
C ARG A 89 10.27 44.81 -4.25
N SER A 90 9.31 43.97 -4.63
CA SER A 90 9.54 42.56 -4.93
C SER A 90 8.51 42.07 -5.93
N ALA A 91 8.88 41.05 -6.70
CA ALA A 91 8.02 40.36 -7.65
C ALA A 91 8.59 38.97 -7.93
N LYS A 92 7.84 38.15 -8.68
CA LYS A 92 8.40 37.02 -9.42
C LYS A 92 8.54 37.39 -10.90
N VAL A 93 9.66 37.08 -11.50
CA VAL A 93 9.92 37.25 -12.94
C VAL A 93 9.73 35.90 -13.62
N ALA A 94 8.66 35.76 -14.40
CA ALA A 94 8.37 34.56 -15.18
C ALA A 94 8.84 34.69 -16.63
N PHE A 95 9.29 33.58 -17.22
CA PHE A 95 9.63 33.45 -18.64
C PHE A 95 9.54 31.98 -19.09
N MET A 96 9.54 31.74 -20.40
CA MET A 96 9.56 30.39 -20.97
C MET A 96 11.01 29.93 -21.17
N ALA A 97 11.38 28.79 -20.57
CA ALA A 97 12.68 28.17 -20.69
C ALA A 97 12.64 26.94 -21.60
N ARG A 98 13.75 26.70 -22.30
CA ARG A 98 14.04 25.47 -23.05
C ARG A 98 15.46 25.05 -22.74
N LEU A 99 15.63 23.76 -22.41
CA LEU A 99 16.92 23.16 -22.09
C LEU A 99 17.08 21.87 -22.89
N ALA A 100 18.17 21.78 -23.65
CA ALA A 100 18.62 20.52 -24.21
C ALA A 100 19.15 19.59 -23.09
N PRO A 101 19.23 18.27 -23.33
CA PRO A 101 19.84 17.33 -22.39
C PRO A 101 21.19 17.81 -21.84
N ASN A 102 21.35 17.80 -20.52
CA ASN A 102 22.55 18.25 -19.78
C ASN A 102 22.95 19.72 -19.99
N GLN A 103 22.08 20.55 -20.60
CA GLN A 103 22.40 21.95 -20.87
C GLN A 103 22.30 22.79 -19.59
N THR A 104 23.23 23.74 -19.44
CA THR A 104 23.09 24.85 -18.50
C THR A 104 22.86 26.13 -19.27
N ARG A 105 21.82 26.89 -18.91
CA ARG A 105 21.51 28.20 -19.51
C ARG A 105 21.47 29.29 -18.46
N LYS A 106 21.79 30.51 -18.90
CA LYS A 106 21.81 31.71 -18.07
C LYS A 106 20.94 32.80 -18.68
N TRP A 107 20.32 33.59 -17.82
CA TRP A 107 19.55 34.76 -18.19
C TRP A 107 19.93 35.94 -17.33
N THR A 108 20.02 37.13 -17.92
CA THR A 108 20.31 38.37 -17.20
C THR A 108 19.07 39.24 -17.16
N LEU A 109 18.54 39.49 -15.97
CA LEU A 109 17.48 40.47 -15.74
C LEU A 109 18.13 41.84 -15.56
N ARG A 110 17.65 42.82 -16.32
CA ARG A 110 17.99 44.24 -16.16
C ARG A 110 16.72 45.03 -15.93
N THR A 111 16.83 46.07 -15.12
CA THR A 111 15.68 46.89 -14.70
C THR A 111 15.98 48.38 -14.78
N GLY A 112 14.92 49.17 -14.93
CA GLY A 112 14.98 50.63 -14.85
C GLY A 112 13.59 51.23 -14.66
N THR A 113 13.52 52.55 -14.72
CA THR A 113 12.27 53.33 -14.62
C THR A 113 11.61 53.58 -15.98
N ALA A 114 12.34 53.39 -17.07
CA ALA A 114 11.82 53.51 -18.42
C ALA A 114 11.11 52.22 -18.84
N ARG A 115 9.96 52.37 -19.49
CA ARG A 115 9.18 51.25 -20.02
C ARG A 115 10.00 50.45 -21.05
N VAL A 116 10.07 49.14 -20.84
CA VAL A 116 10.68 48.18 -21.76
C VAL A 116 9.60 47.49 -22.57
N ARG A 117 9.78 47.42 -23.89
CA ARG A 117 8.91 46.64 -24.76
C ARG A 117 9.34 45.17 -24.76
N GLN A 118 8.45 44.28 -24.34
CA GLN A 118 8.69 42.83 -24.35
C GLN A 118 8.69 42.27 -25.78
N PRO A 119 9.54 41.25 -26.08
CA PRO A 119 9.44 40.44 -27.28
C PRO A 119 8.03 39.89 -27.47
N ARG A 120 7.56 39.87 -28.72
CA ARG A 120 6.22 39.34 -29.05
C ARG A 120 6.24 37.81 -28.99
N THR A 121 5.26 37.24 -28.31
CA THR A 121 5.01 35.80 -28.23
C THR A 121 3.70 35.45 -28.94
N ASP A 122 3.31 34.17 -28.90
CA ASP A 122 2.13 33.65 -29.57
C ASP A 122 0.85 33.71 -28.72
N ILE A 123 0.96 33.90 -27.39
CA ILE A 123 -0.18 34.02 -26.47
C ILE A 123 -1.00 35.30 -26.76
N ARG A 124 -2.32 35.16 -26.72
CA ARG A 124 -3.29 36.24 -26.94
C ARG A 124 -4.52 36.03 -26.08
N VAL A 125 -5.03 37.13 -25.54
CA VAL A 125 -6.33 37.19 -24.85
C VAL A 125 -7.28 38.07 -25.66
N LEU A 126 -8.50 37.59 -25.87
CA LEU A 126 -9.58 38.38 -26.50
C LEU A 126 -10.84 38.28 -25.64
N GLU A 127 -11.35 39.43 -25.22
CA GLU A 127 -12.66 39.53 -24.58
C GLU A 127 -13.71 39.89 -25.64
N ARG A 128 -14.66 38.99 -25.89
CA ARG A 128 -15.70 39.13 -26.91
C ARG A 128 -17.07 38.92 -26.30
N GLY A 129 -17.72 40.00 -25.87
CA GLY A 129 -19.05 39.93 -25.26
C GLY A 129 -19.05 39.11 -23.98
N ARG A 130 -19.70 37.93 -24.01
CA ARG A 130 -19.80 36.99 -22.87
C ARG A 130 -18.77 35.85 -22.92
N VAL A 131 -17.67 36.00 -23.66
CA VAL A 131 -16.62 34.98 -23.81
C VAL A 131 -15.23 35.60 -23.65
N ILE A 132 -14.35 34.90 -22.92
CA ILE A 132 -12.91 35.16 -22.89
C ILE A 132 -12.22 34.07 -23.72
N GLU A 133 -11.50 34.45 -24.76
CA GLU A 133 -10.66 33.54 -25.55
C GLU A 133 -9.20 33.74 -25.15
N MET A 134 -8.56 32.70 -24.61
CA MET A 134 -7.11 32.66 -24.44
C MET A 134 -6.55 31.64 -25.42
N ALA A 135 -5.65 32.05 -26.30
CA ALA A 135 -5.10 31.19 -27.34
C ALA A 135 -3.62 31.50 -27.60
N ASN A 136 -2.87 30.48 -28.03
CA ASN A 136 -1.51 30.62 -28.53
C ASN A 136 -1.40 29.95 -29.91
N SER A 137 -0.21 29.66 -30.42
CA SER A 137 -0.06 29.00 -31.73
C SER A 137 -0.53 27.54 -31.72
N MET A 138 -0.43 26.85 -30.58
CA MET A 138 -0.68 25.42 -30.44
C MET A 138 -2.15 25.08 -30.14
N THR A 139 -2.78 25.85 -29.24
CA THR A 139 -4.10 25.53 -28.68
C THR A 139 -4.91 26.80 -28.36
N GLY A 140 -6.04 26.64 -27.69
CA GLY A 140 -6.81 27.74 -27.11
C GLY A 140 -7.97 27.26 -26.26
N ILE A 141 -8.41 28.09 -25.34
CA ILE A 141 -9.56 27.84 -24.47
C ILE A 141 -10.53 29.03 -24.51
N ARG A 142 -11.83 28.71 -24.60
CA ARG A 142 -12.94 29.64 -24.48
C ARG A 142 -13.56 29.48 -23.11
N LEU A 143 -13.66 30.57 -22.38
CA LEU A 143 -14.25 30.64 -21.06
C LEU A 143 -15.48 31.53 -21.08
N ALA A 144 -16.34 31.38 -20.07
CA ALA A 144 -17.36 32.38 -19.79
C ALA A 144 -16.70 33.76 -19.58
N GLY A 145 -17.35 34.80 -20.09
CA GLY A 145 -16.91 36.19 -19.99
C GLY A 145 -17.98 37.10 -19.41
N GLY A 146 -17.55 38.27 -18.93
CA GLY A 146 -18.41 39.31 -18.38
C GLY A 146 -18.81 39.09 -16.93
N ARG A 147 -19.81 39.86 -16.49
CA ARG A 147 -20.35 39.84 -15.13
C ARG A 147 -21.86 39.96 -15.17
N GLU A 148 -22.55 39.16 -14.37
CA GLU A 148 -24.00 39.23 -14.22
C GLU A 148 -24.41 38.96 -12.77
N THR A 149 -25.51 39.59 -12.33
CA THR A 149 -26.09 39.39 -11.00
C THR A 149 -27.59 39.24 -11.16
N PHE A 150 -28.16 38.20 -10.54
CA PHE A 150 -29.54 37.79 -10.73
C PHE A 150 -30.35 38.03 -9.45
N ALA A 151 -31.28 38.99 -9.49
CA ALA A 151 -32.10 39.33 -8.33
C ALA A 151 -32.97 38.18 -7.79
N ARG A 152 -33.36 37.22 -8.64
CA ARG A 152 -34.17 36.04 -8.28
C ARG A 152 -33.44 34.71 -8.50
N GLY A 153 -32.12 34.74 -8.69
CA GLY A 153 -31.35 33.59 -9.16
C GLY A 153 -31.67 33.20 -10.61
N ALA A 154 -30.74 32.49 -11.27
CA ALA A 154 -30.90 31.97 -12.62
C ALA A 154 -30.68 30.46 -12.65
N PRO A 155 -31.52 29.69 -13.36
CA PRO A 155 -31.31 28.25 -13.52
C PRO A 155 -30.10 27.95 -14.41
N ALA A 156 -29.57 26.73 -14.29
CA ALA A 156 -28.41 26.24 -15.03
C ALA A 156 -28.47 26.49 -16.55
N SER A 157 -29.66 26.42 -17.16
CA SER A 157 -29.85 26.63 -18.61
C SER A 157 -29.67 28.08 -19.08
N ARG A 158 -29.56 29.05 -18.17
CA ARG A 158 -29.43 30.49 -18.47
C ARG A 158 -28.04 31.07 -18.18
N ILE A 159 -27.15 30.28 -17.60
CA ILE A 159 -25.79 30.71 -17.25
C ILE A 159 -24.75 29.97 -18.11
N PRO A 160 -23.68 30.63 -18.56
CA PRO A 160 -22.62 29.96 -19.29
C PRO A 160 -21.83 29.02 -18.36
N ALA A 161 -21.36 27.88 -18.89
CA ALA A 161 -20.44 27.01 -18.18
C ALA A 161 -19.01 27.59 -18.14
N PRO A 162 -18.17 27.23 -17.16
CA PRO A 162 -16.83 27.78 -17.02
C PRO A 162 -15.98 27.62 -18.29
N VAL A 163 -15.97 26.41 -18.85
CA VAL A 163 -15.35 26.09 -20.14
C VAL A 163 -16.43 26.07 -21.21
N GLN A 164 -16.23 26.85 -22.27
CA GLN A 164 -17.16 27.02 -23.38
C GLN A 164 -16.67 26.35 -24.66
N GLY A 165 -15.37 26.07 -24.80
CA GLY A 165 -14.81 25.34 -25.94
C GLY A 165 -13.28 25.30 -25.94
N VAL A 166 -12.72 24.48 -26.81
CA VAL A 166 -11.28 24.25 -26.97
C VAL A 166 -10.90 24.42 -28.44
N ARG A 167 -9.73 25.00 -28.73
CA ARG A 167 -9.20 25.16 -30.08
C ARG A 167 -8.29 23.98 -30.41
N LEU A 168 -8.62 23.26 -31.48
CA LEU A 168 -7.78 22.20 -32.04
C LEU A 168 -6.52 22.78 -32.70
N PRO A 169 -5.48 21.95 -32.92
CA PRO A 169 -4.24 22.37 -33.61
C PRO A 169 -4.49 22.98 -34.99
N ASP A 170 -5.49 22.49 -35.73
CA ASP A 170 -5.91 23.04 -37.02
C ASP A 170 -6.66 24.39 -36.95
N GLY A 171 -6.89 24.91 -35.74
CA GLY A 171 -7.53 26.18 -35.48
C GLY A 171 -9.05 26.14 -35.34
N ARG A 172 -9.69 24.99 -35.56
CA ARG A 172 -11.13 24.84 -35.31
C ARG A 172 -11.43 24.91 -33.82
N TRP A 173 -12.49 25.61 -33.46
CA TRP A 173 -13.01 25.62 -32.09
C TRP A 173 -14.10 24.58 -31.98
N ILE A 174 -14.00 23.72 -30.97
CA ILE A 174 -14.99 22.68 -30.71
C ILE A 174 -15.52 22.75 -29.28
N GLY A 175 -16.60 22.02 -29.08
CA GLY A 175 -17.18 21.72 -27.80
C GLY A 175 -18.18 22.76 -27.32
N ARG A 176 -19.07 22.30 -26.43
CA ARG A 176 -20.18 23.10 -25.92
C ARG A 176 -20.37 22.87 -24.43
N GLY A 177 -20.12 23.91 -23.65
CA GLY A 177 -20.24 23.88 -22.20
C GLY A 177 -21.68 24.04 -21.71
N SER A 178 -22.10 23.27 -20.68
CA SER A 178 -23.38 23.50 -19.99
C SER A 178 -23.32 23.16 -18.50
N TRP A 179 -24.18 23.79 -17.69
CA TRP A 179 -24.33 23.47 -16.27
C TRP A 179 -25.38 22.38 -16.04
N GLN A 180 -25.12 21.52 -15.07
CA GLN A 180 -26.07 20.56 -14.49
C GLN A 180 -26.13 20.84 -12.99
N THR A 181 -27.17 21.56 -12.56
CA THR A 181 -27.45 21.83 -11.15
C THR A 181 -28.89 22.32 -11.00
N ASP A 182 -29.52 21.99 -9.89
CA ASP A 182 -30.83 22.54 -9.50
C ASP A 182 -30.72 23.83 -8.69
N ILE A 183 -29.49 24.22 -8.31
CA ILE A 183 -29.22 25.39 -7.48
C ILE A 183 -29.20 26.63 -8.36
N LEU A 184 -30.00 27.62 -8.00
CA LEU A 184 -30.03 28.87 -8.76
C LEU A 184 -28.72 29.64 -8.56
N CYS A 185 -28.14 30.12 -9.65
CA CYS A 185 -26.99 31.00 -9.65
C CYS A 185 -27.44 32.44 -9.35
N THR A 186 -26.88 33.05 -8.33
CA THR A 186 -27.19 34.44 -7.92
C THR A 186 -26.30 35.44 -8.63
N GLY A 187 -25.17 35.02 -9.19
CA GLY A 187 -24.33 35.85 -10.06
C GLY A 187 -23.08 35.12 -10.50
N TYR A 188 -22.42 35.67 -11.53
CA TYR A 188 -21.10 35.23 -11.94
C TYR A 188 -20.24 36.39 -12.42
N VAL A 189 -18.92 36.23 -12.34
CA VAL A 189 -17.94 37.17 -12.87
C VAL A 189 -16.75 36.41 -13.45
N ALA A 190 -16.28 36.88 -14.59
CA ALA A 190 -15.06 36.43 -15.23
C ALA A 190 -14.14 37.63 -15.46
N THR A 191 -12.87 37.51 -15.06
CA THR A 191 -11.89 38.59 -15.11
C THR A 191 -10.58 38.06 -15.66
N VAL A 192 -10.03 38.71 -16.69
CA VAL A 192 -8.63 38.50 -17.09
C VAL A 192 -7.74 39.12 -16.01
N THR A 193 -7.01 38.27 -15.28
CA THR A 193 -6.11 38.73 -14.20
C THR A 193 -4.70 39.01 -14.70
N ASP A 194 -4.30 38.34 -15.78
CA ASP A 194 -2.99 38.51 -16.42
C ASP A 194 -3.14 38.39 -17.93
N ASP A 195 -2.62 39.40 -18.65
CA ASP A 195 -2.51 39.45 -20.11
C ASP A 195 -1.07 39.88 -20.46
N GLY A 196 -0.13 38.96 -20.28
CA GLY A 196 1.27 39.22 -20.51
C GLY A 196 1.87 38.31 -21.59
N PRO A 197 3.11 38.60 -22.01
CA PRO A 197 3.73 37.89 -23.12
C PRO A 197 4.17 36.47 -22.76
N VAL A 198 4.20 36.08 -21.48
CA VAL A 198 4.64 34.75 -21.07
C VAL A 198 3.44 33.83 -20.85
N PHE A 199 2.40 34.35 -20.19
CA PHE A 199 1.18 33.61 -19.90
C PHE A 199 0.00 34.56 -19.74
N ALA A 200 -1.20 33.99 -19.92
CA ALA A 200 -2.47 34.63 -19.63
C ALA A 200 -3.21 33.87 -18.53
N ARG A 201 -3.95 34.60 -17.69
CA ARG A 201 -4.83 34.01 -16.67
C ARG A 201 -6.19 34.69 -16.67
N ALA A 202 -7.23 33.88 -16.48
CA ALA A 202 -8.59 34.33 -16.23
C ALA A 202 -9.12 33.68 -14.94
N ALA A 203 -9.71 34.50 -14.07
CA ALA A 203 -10.40 34.06 -12.87
C ALA A 203 -11.92 34.05 -13.11
N LEU A 204 -12.57 32.96 -12.73
CA LEU A 204 -14.00 32.74 -12.84
C LEU A 204 -14.57 32.56 -11.42
N ARG A 205 -15.72 33.19 -11.15
CA ARG A 205 -16.48 33.01 -9.91
C ARG A 205 -17.97 32.94 -10.24
N TYR A 206 -18.63 31.92 -9.72
CA TYR A 206 -20.07 31.73 -9.77
C TYR A 206 -20.57 31.58 -8.33
N ASP A 207 -21.54 32.41 -7.96
CA ASP A 207 -22.23 32.34 -6.69
C ASP A 207 -23.61 31.73 -6.89
N PHE A 208 -23.99 30.85 -5.98
CA PHE A 208 -25.24 30.10 -5.99
C PHE A 208 -25.98 30.30 -4.66
N GLU A 209 -27.27 29.95 -4.64
CA GLU A 209 -28.10 30.11 -3.44
C GLU A 209 -27.56 29.39 -2.20
N GLY A 210 -27.73 30.05 -1.04
CA GLY A 210 -27.29 29.52 0.26
C GLY A 210 -25.78 29.49 0.45
N GLY A 211 -25.04 30.46 -0.14
CA GLY A 211 -23.61 30.65 0.10
C GLY A 211 -22.70 29.66 -0.66
N ARG A 212 -23.25 28.96 -1.65
CA ARG A 212 -22.54 27.97 -2.46
C ARG A 212 -21.83 28.64 -3.63
N TYR A 213 -20.75 28.02 -4.11
CA TYR A 213 -19.94 28.60 -5.17
C TYR A 213 -19.16 27.58 -6.00
N TYR A 214 -18.78 28.07 -7.18
CA TYR A 214 -17.69 27.55 -7.99
C TYR A 214 -16.70 28.69 -8.28
N ALA A 215 -15.41 28.43 -8.12
CA ALA A 215 -14.34 29.33 -8.48
C ALA A 215 -13.26 28.59 -9.28
N ALA A 216 -12.69 29.25 -10.28
CA ALA A 216 -11.59 28.69 -11.05
C ALA A 216 -10.59 29.76 -11.50
N VAL A 217 -9.33 29.37 -11.63
CA VAL A 217 -8.29 30.11 -12.34
C VAL A 217 -7.85 29.25 -13.51
N VAL A 218 -7.92 29.82 -14.70
CA VAL A 218 -7.49 29.17 -15.94
C VAL A 218 -6.25 29.88 -16.44
N GLU A 219 -5.21 29.11 -16.75
CA GLU A 219 -3.92 29.61 -17.21
C GLU A 219 -3.55 28.99 -18.57
N LEU A 220 -3.06 29.81 -19.49
CA LEU A 220 -2.44 29.35 -20.74
C LEU A 220 -1.08 30.03 -20.93
N ASN A 221 -0.03 29.23 -21.09
CA ASN A 221 1.33 29.70 -21.31
C ASN A 221 1.65 29.80 -22.81
N ALA A 222 2.58 30.68 -23.18
CA ALA A 222 3.10 30.78 -24.54
C ALA A 222 3.76 29.46 -24.97
N GLY A 223 3.44 28.95 -26.17
CA GLY A 223 4.01 27.72 -26.71
C GLY A 223 3.64 26.39 -26.04
N GLN A 224 2.70 26.35 -25.08
CA GLN A 224 2.17 25.11 -24.50
C GLN A 224 0.81 24.72 -25.11
N ASP A 225 0.50 23.43 -25.20
CA ASP A 225 -0.70 22.90 -25.89
C ASP A 225 -1.89 22.59 -24.96
N VAL A 226 -1.74 22.84 -23.67
CA VAL A 226 -2.73 22.58 -22.62
C VAL A 226 -2.93 23.83 -21.76
N ALA A 227 -4.19 24.19 -21.50
CA ALA A 227 -4.56 25.17 -20.48
C ALA A 227 -4.72 24.47 -19.13
N VAL A 228 -4.16 25.04 -18.06
CA VAL A 228 -4.26 24.49 -16.69
C VAL A 228 -5.44 25.16 -15.98
N ILE A 229 -6.34 24.35 -15.44
CA ILE A 229 -7.52 24.81 -14.70
C ILE A 229 -7.35 24.37 -13.24
N THR A 230 -7.30 25.35 -12.34
CA THR A 230 -7.35 25.15 -10.89
C THR A 230 -8.72 25.60 -10.41
N GLU A 231 -9.51 24.70 -9.84
CA GLU A 231 -10.88 25.00 -9.44
C GLU A 231 -11.23 24.49 -8.04
N GLU A 232 -12.18 25.17 -7.41
CA GLU A 232 -12.66 24.93 -6.06
C GLU A 232 -14.18 25.17 -5.99
N TYR A 233 -14.89 24.29 -5.29
CA TYR A 233 -16.35 24.27 -5.31
C TYR A 233 -16.98 23.64 -4.06
N ASN A 234 -18.21 24.03 -3.75
CA ASN A 234 -18.95 23.54 -2.58
C ASN A 234 -20.49 23.44 -2.78
N LEU A 235 -20.98 23.21 -4.00
CA LEU A 235 -22.43 23.22 -4.31
C LEU A 235 -23.24 22.20 -3.48
N SER A 236 -22.61 21.11 -3.07
CA SER A 236 -23.22 20.05 -2.27
C SER A 236 -23.01 20.20 -0.77
N LEU A 237 -22.34 21.26 -0.30
CA LEU A 237 -22.09 21.46 1.13
C LEU A 237 -23.41 21.58 1.90
N GLY A 238 -23.53 20.75 2.95
CA GLY A 238 -24.71 20.69 3.81
C GLY A 238 -25.97 20.13 3.14
N ARG A 239 -25.83 19.38 2.03
CA ARG A 239 -26.95 18.69 1.36
C ARG A 239 -26.78 17.18 1.43
N THR A 240 -27.89 16.47 1.46
CA THR A 240 -27.94 15.00 1.37
C THR A 240 -28.44 14.55 0.00
N TYR A 241 -28.01 13.37 -0.42
CA TYR A 241 -28.36 12.78 -1.72
C TYR A 241 -28.66 11.29 -1.57
N PRO A 242 -29.63 10.75 -2.33
CA PRO A 242 -29.90 9.32 -2.33
C PRO A 242 -28.80 8.55 -3.06
N MET A 243 -28.31 7.46 -2.46
CA MET A 243 -27.28 6.61 -3.03
C MET A 243 -27.85 5.70 -4.13
N SER A 244 -27.11 5.54 -5.24
CA SER A 244 -27.43 4.59 -6.33
C SER A 244 -26.88 3.17 -6.10
N GLY A 245 -25.96 3.02 -5.13
CA GLY A 245 -25.28 1.78 -4.74
C GLY A 245 -23.77 1.92 -4.96
N VAL A 246 -22.98 1.92 -3.86
CA VAL A 246 -21.51 2.02 -3.85
C VAL A 246 -21.00 1.25 -2.64
N ASP A 247 -20.03 0.34 -2.82
CA ASP A 247 -19.30 -0.44 -1.79
C ASP A 247 -19.89 -0.40 -0.36
N GLY A 248 -20.83 -1.31 -0.06
CA GLY A 248 -21.51 -1.40 1.25
C GLY A 248 -22.71 -0.46 1.45
N MET A 249 -22.85 0.63 0.69
CA MET A 249 -24.01 1.53 0.78
C MET A 249 -25.18 1.05 -0.07
N ARG A 250 -26.31 0.77 0.59
CA ARG A 250 -27.56 0.31 -0.06
C ARG A 250 -28.22 1.43 -0.85
N LYS A 251 -28.86 1.07 -1.98
CA LYS A 251 -29.64 2.00 -2.79
C LYS A 251 -30.74 2.66 -1.95
N GLY A 252 -30.86 3.98 -2.06
CA GLY A 252 -31.86 4.78 -1.34
C GLY A 252 -31.43 5.27 0.04
N VAL A 253 -30.29 4.84 0.58
CA VAL A 253 -29.68 5.47 1.76
C VAL A 253 -29.19 6.87 1.38
N GLU A 254 -29.40 7.86 2.25
CA GLU A 254 -28.91 9.21 2.03
C GLU A 254 -27.45 9.37 2.45
N TYR A 255 -26.68 10.15 1.69
CA TYR A 255 -25.30 10.51 2.02
C TYR A 255 -25.04 12.00 1.86
N PHE A 256 -23.98 12.50 2.49
CA PHE A 256 -23.46 13.85 2.25
C PHE A 256 -21.94 13.85 2.07
N TYR A 257 -21.44 14.88 1.38
CA TYR A 257 -20.00 15.08 1.20
C TYR A 257 -19.40 15.78 2.42
N ALA A 258 -18.30 15.25 2.94
CA ALA A 258 -17.55 15.82 4.06
C ALA A 258 -16.08 16.06 3.66
N TYR A 259 -15.39 16.97 4.35
CA TYR A 259 -13.94 17.07 4.20
C TYR A 259 -13.27 15.87 4.88
N PRO A 260 -12.15 15.34 4.35
CA PRO A 260 -11.37 14.32 5.05
C PRO A 260 -10.98 14.79 6.46
N GLN A 261 -11.13 13.91 7.45
CA GLN A 261 -10.81 14.20 8.85
C GLN A 261 -9.79 13.20 9.38
N PHE A 262 -8.85 13.69 10.18
CA PHE A 262 -7.82 12.89 10.85
C PHE A 262 -7.74 13.30 12.31
N ASP A 263 -7.64 12.32 13.21
CA ASP A 263 -7.62 12.57 14.66
C ASP A 263 -6.41 13.42 15.09
N THR A 264 -5.27 13.27 14.39
CA THR A 264 -4.04 14.03 14.62
C THR A 264 -3.29 14.27 13.30
N PRO A 265 -2.35 15.22 13.26
CA PRO A 265 -1.43 15.38 12.13
C PRO A 265 -0.63 14.11 11.81
N ASP A 266 -0.19 13.36 12.82
CA ASP A 266 0.53 12.09 12.64
C ASP A 266 -0.34 11.03 11.98
N ARG A 267 -1.64 10.97 12.31
CA ARG A 267 -2.58 10.06 11.63
C ARG A 267 -2.76 10.40 10.15
N ALA A 268 -2.66 11.67 9.77
CA ALA A 268 -2.67 12.07 8.36
C ALA A 268 -1.40 11.66 7.60
N LEU A 269 -0.33 11.25 8.30
CA LEU A 269 0.88 10.71 7.69
C LEU A 269 0.84 9.18 7.54
N MET A 270 -0.16 8.51 8.10
CA MET A 270 -0.26 7.05 8.15
C MET A 270 -1.35 6.50 7.24
N TRP A 271 -1.19 5.24 6.84
CA TRP A 271 -2.24 4.48 6.20
C TRP A 271 -3.37 4.14 7.20
N ASP A 272 -4.63 4.21 6.78
CA ASP A 272 -5.78 3.66 7.48
C ASP A 272 -6.75 3.03 6.46
N TRP A 273 -7.82 2.38 6.92
CA TRP A 273 -8.73 1.68 6.03
C TRP A 273 -9.62 2.66 5.25
N TRP A 274 -9.53 2.61 3.93
CA TRP A 274 -10.30 3.42 2.98
C TRP A 274 -11.08 2.55 1.98
N GLY A 275 -12.03 3.16 1.29
CA GLY A 275 -12.94 2.52 0.34
C GLY A 275 -13.05 3.33 -0.95
N GLN A 276 -13.35 2.65 -2.06
CA GLN A 276 -13.42 3.28 -3.37
C GLN A 276 -14.85 3.55 -3.76
N THR A 277 -15.11 4.78 -4.18
CA THR A 277 -16.38 5.08 -4.85
C THR A 277 -16.32 4.84 -6.35
N MET A 278 -15.15 4.52 -6.90
CA MET A 278 -14.94 4.30 -8.35
C MET A 278 -15.53 5.42 -9.21
N ALA A 279 -15.64 6.66 -8.69
CA ALA A 279 -16.35 7.77 -9.34
C ALA A 279 -17.81 7.49 -9.78
N ILE A 280 -18.53 6.54 -9.16
CA ILE A 280 -19.93 6.18 -9.49
C ILE A 280 -20.98 6.88 -8.60
N LEU A 281 -20.56 7.80 -7.73
CA LEU A 281 -21.50 8.56 -6.91
C LEU A 281 -22.48 9.38 -7.78
N PRO A 282 -23.75 9.52 -7.34
CA PRO A 282 -24.65 10.51 -7.89
C PRO A 282 -24.04 11.92 -7.84
N THR A 283 -23.85 12.54 -9.00
CA THR A 283 -23.24 13.87 -9.11
C THR A 283 -24.24 14.85 -9.71
N PRO A 284 -25.18 15.39 -8.87
CA PRO A 284 -26.25 16.27 -9.34
C PRO A 284 -25.76 17.68 -9.67
N ASN A 285 -24.55 18.04 -9.21
CA ASN A 285 -23.90 19.32 -9.45
C ASN A 285 -22.65 19.08 -10.27
N ALA A 286 -22.66 19.52 -11.54
CA ALA A 286 -21.54 19.43 -12.46
C ALA A 286 -21.62 20.55 -13.51
N TYR A 287 -20.49 20.88 -14.15
CA TYR A 287 -20.55 21.40 -15.51
C TYR A 287 -20.11 20.31 -16.49
N THR A 288 -20.50 20.46 -17.75
CA THR A 288 -20.22 19.48 -18.80
C THR A 288 -19.63 20.17 -20.01
N LEU A 289 -18.87 19.43 -20.80
CA LEU A 289 -18.37 19.83 -22.11
C LEU A 289 -18.68 18.70 -23.09
N SER A 290 -19.60 18.94 -24.01
CA SER A 290 -19.83 18.06 -25.16
C SER A 290 -18.66 18.21 -26.13
N LEU A 291 -18.21 17.10 -26.71
CA LEU A 291 -17.18 17.06 -27.76
C LEU A 291 -17.77 16.78 -29.15
N TYR A 292 -19.09 16.64 -29.23
CA TYR A 292 -19.86 16.68 -30.46
C TYR A 292 -19.76 18.05 -31.14
N ASP A 293 -19.95 18.08 -32.45
CA ASP A 293 -19.79 19.26 -33.33
C ASP A 293 -18.31 19.68 -33.51
N GLY A 294 -17.54 18.82 -34.20
CA GLY A 294 -16.22 19.18 -34.76
C GLY A 294 -15.07 18.20 -34.50
N LEU A 295 -15.17 17.35 -33.48
CA LEU A 295 -14.21 16.25 -33.25
C LEU A 295 -14.84 14.88 -33.54
N GLU A 296 -16.00 14.58 -32.94
CA GLU A 296 -16.69 13.29 -33.08
C GLU A 296 -15.76 12.10 -32.81
N PRO A 297 -15.20 11.99 -31.59
CA PRO A 297 -14.16 11.02 -31.30
C PRO A 297 -14.69 9.58 -31.35
N ASP A 298 -13.89 8.68 -31.91
CA ASP A 298 -14.13 7.23 -31.96
C ASP A 298 -12.96 6.42 -31.35
N SER A 299 -11.94 7.13 -30.87
CA SER A 299 -10.67 6.57 -30.45
C SER A 299 -10.08 7.37 -29.27
N ALA A 300 -9.20 6.73 -28.50
CA ALA A 300 -8.57 7.37 -27.35
C ALA A 300 -7.12 6.90 -27.11
N ASP A 301 -6.28 7.82 -26.64
CA ASP A 301 -5.00 7.55 -26.00
C ASP A 301 -5.16 7.77 -24.49
N PHE A 302 -4.75 6.81 -23.66
CA PHE A 302 -4.82 6.93 -22.21
C PHE A 302 -3.69 6.16 -21.52
N TYR A 303 -3.50 6.44 -20.23
CA TYR A 303 -2.69 5.61 -19.33
C TYR A 303 -3.49 5.37 -18.05
N GLY A 304 -3.68 4.10 -17.69
CA GLY A 304 -4.53 3.68 -16.57
C GLY A 304 -5.16 2.31 -16.82
N GLU A 305 -6.29 2.07 -16.17
CA GLU A 305 -7.01 0.79 -16.17
C GLU A 305 -8.33 0.92 -16.95
N SER A 306 -8.71 -0.14 -17.69
CA SER A 306 -10.06 -0.29 -18.28
C SER A 306 -10.53 -1.74 -18.16
N ARG A 307 -10.95 -2.12 -16.94
CA ARG A 307 -11.20 -3.52 -16.59
C ARG A 307 -12.41 -4.14 -17.28
N TYR A 308 -13.41 -3.33 -17.65
CA TYR A 308 -14.61 -3.82 -18.32
C TYR A 308 -14.54 -3.70 -19.85
N GLY A 309 -13.40 -3.23 -20.38
CA GLY A 309 -13.18 -3.10 -21.82
C GLY A 309 -14.08 -2.06 -22.47
N ASN A 310 -14.60 -1.10 -21.69
CA ASN A 310 -15.41 0.01 -22.17
C ASN A 310 -14.63 0.95 -23.09
N LEU A 311 -13.31 0.96 -22.94
CA LEU A 311 -12.34 1.75 -23.68
C LEU A 311 -11.15 0.85 -24.07
N ARG A 312 -10.67 0.99 -25.30
CA ARG A 312 -9.40 0.37 -25.75
C ARG A 312 -8.49 1.44 -26.34
N GLN A 313 -7.19 1.27 -26.18
CA GLN A 313 -6.22 2.22 -26.71
C GLN A 313 -6.09 2.06 -28.22
N GLY A 314 -6.03 3.17 -28.95
CA GLY A 314 -5.86 3.18 -30.41
C GLY A 314 -7.14 3.37 -31.22
N ASP A 315 -7.01 3.21 -32.53
CA ASP A 315 -8.04 3.53 -33.52
C ASP A 315 -9.29 2.64 -33.37
N GLY A 316 -10.47 3.26 -33.33
CA GLY A 316 -11.77 2.58 -33.15
C GLY A 316 -11.97 2.00 -31.75
N GLY A 317 -11.17 2.42 -30.77
CA GLY A 317 -11.20 1.92 -29.39
C GLY A 317 -12.40 2.38 -28.56
N LEU A 318 -13.25 3.29 -29.07
CA LEU A 318 -14.43 3.81 -28.38
C LEU A 318 -15.73 3.46 -29.13
N SER A 319 -16.52 2.54 -28.56
CA SER A 319 -17.84 2.15 -29.07
C SER A 319 -18.97 3.09 -28.59
N PHE A 320 -20.04 3.21 -29.39
CA PHE A 320 -21.28 3.95 -29.08
C PHE A 320 -22.52 3.05 -29.14
N ASP A 321 -22.36 1.76 -28.84
CA ASP A 321 -23.43 0.76 -28.79
C ASP A 321 -24.46 1.03 -27.68
N ARG A 322 -24.06 1.76 -26.64
CA ARG A 322 -24.91 2.12 -25.49
C ARG A 322 -24.45 3.42 -24.85
N ASP A 323 -25.32 4.02 -24.05
CA ASP A 323 -24.98 5.16 -23.21
C ASP A 323 -24.23 4.70 -21.95
N GLY A 324 -23.39 5.56 -21.41
CA GLY A 324 -22.79 5.36 -20.08
C GLY A 324 -21.37 5.88 -19.94
N ARG A 325 -20.86 5.83 -18.71
CA ARG A 325 -19.46 6.13 -18.42
C ARG A 325 -18.54 5.10 -19.07
N PHE A 326 -17.42 5.55 -19.61
CA PHE A 326 -16.35 4.65 -20.08
C PHE A 326 -14.97 4.93 -19.48
N ALA A 327 -14.77 6.09 -18.82
CA ALA A 327 -13.53 6.42 -18.13
C ALA A 327 -13.77 7.51 -17.09
N TYR A 328 -12.84 7.65 -16.14
CA TYR A 328 -12.70 8.84 -15.31
C TYR A 328 -11.23 9.21 -15.12
N ILE A 329 -10.99 10.49 -14.86
CA ILE A 329 -9.64 11.04 -14.67
C ILE A 329 -9.32 11.17 -13.19
N ASN A 330 -8.15 10.67 -12.83
CA ASN A 330 -7.52 10.92 -11.55
C ASN A 330 -6.14 11.55 -11.74
N ALA A 331 -5.68 12.37 -10.78
CA ALA A 331 -4.31 12.91 -10.82
C ALA A 331 -3.28 11.94 -10.17
N PHE A 332 -3.77 10.97 -9.40
CA PHE A 332 -2.97 9.93 -8.76
C PHE A 332 -3.75 8.60 -8.82
N PRO A 333 -3.18 7.51 -9.37
CA PRO A 333 -3.91 6.24 -9.53
C PRO A 333 -4.20 5.60 -8.17
N GLN A 334 -5.38 5.01 -8.02
CA GLN A 334 -5.84 4.32 -6.80
C GLN A 334 -6.34 2.89 -7.09
N TRP A 335 -6.07 2.33 -8.28
CA TRP A 335 -6.59 1.03 -8.77
C TRP A 335 -8.09 1.01 -9.03
N GLY A 336 -8.58 2.08 -9.61
CA GLY A 336 -9.94 2.13 -10.10
C GLY A 336 -10.26 1.12 -11.21
N ASP A 337 -11.55 0.97 -11.50
CA ASP A 337 -12.06 0.05 -12.52
C ASP A 337 -11.87 0.57 -13.97
N GLU A 338 -12.05 1.87 -14.17
CA GLU A 338 -11.95 2.60 -15.45
C GLU A 338 -11.19 3.93 -15.24
N GLU A 339 -10.14 3.89 -14.41
CA GLU A 339 -9.35 5.04 -13.95
C GLU A 339 -8.19 5.37 -14.88
N THR A 340 -8.04 6.63 -15.25
CA THR A 340 -6.97 7.10 -16.16
C THR A 340 -6.28 8.37 -15.62
N LEU A 341 -4.99 8.55 -15.91
CA LEU A 341 -4.26 9.79 -15.60
C LEU A 341 -4.51 10.89 -16.63
N TYR A 342 -4.70 10.48 -17.87
CA TYR A 342 -5.07 11.36 -18.98
C TYR A 342 -5.97 10.60 -19.96
N LEU A 343 -6.74 11.37 -20.72
CA LEU A 343 -7.53 10.88 -21.84
C LEU A 343 -7.36 11.83 -23.01
N GLY A 344 -6.87 11.30 -24.12
CA GLY A 344 -6.70 11.99 -25.39
C GLY A 344 -7.68 11.46 -26.42
N LEU A 345 -8.78 12.18 -26.65
CA LEU A 345 -9.86 11.78 -27.55
C LEU A 345 -9.63 12.31 -28.96
N TYR A 346 -9.78 11.46 -29.97
CA TYR A 346 -9.60 11.82 -31.38
C TYR A 346 -10.53 11.01 -32.29
N ASN A 347 -10.61 11.46 -33.54
CA ASN A 347 -11.31 10.76 -34.61
C ASN A 347 -10.27 10.08 -35.51
N SER A 348 -10.39 8.76 -35.69
CA SER A 348 -9.46 7.94 -36.46
C SER A 348 -9.34 8.37 -37.93
N GLN A 349 -10.35 9.05 -38.48
CA GLN A 349 -10.32 9.61 -39.84
C GLN A 349 -9.52 10.92 -39.92
N PHE A 350 -9.35 11.63 -38.80
CA PHE A 350 -8.59 12.87 -38.68
C PHE A 350 -7.59 12.79 -37.52
N PRO A 351 -6.67 11.80 -37.55
CA PRO A 351 -5.92 11.38 -36.38
C PRO A 351 -4.94 12.43 -35.86
N SER A 352 -4.62 13.47 -36.63
CA SER A 352 -3.69 14.54 -36.23
C SER A 352 -4.23 15.49 -35.14
N ASN A 353 -5.55 15.50 -34.92
CA ASN A 353 -6.19 16.38 -33.95
C ASN A 353 -6.74 15.58 -32.77
N GLN A 354 -6.39 15.96 -31.55
CA GLN A 354 -6.85 15.34 -30.32
C GLN A 354 -7.30 16.41 -29.32
N VAL A 355 -8.30 16.11 -28.49
CA VAL A 355 -8.55 16.85 -27.24
C VAL A 355 -8.00 16.03 -26.09
N ALA A 356 -7.07 16.61 -25.34
CA ALA A 356 -6.51 16.00 -24.16
C ALA A 356 -7.15 16.59 -22.90
N VAL A 357 -7.47 15.72 -21.94
CA VAL A 357 -7.78 16.07 -20.55
C VAL A 357 -6.83 15.29 -19.65
N ILE A 358 -6.17 15.99 -18.73
CA ILE A 358 -5.01 15.45 -17.98
C ILE A 358 -5.18 15.79 -16.50
N GLY A 359 -5.13 14.79 -15.61
CA GLY A 359 -5.07 15.04 -14.16
C GLY A 359 -3.71 15.65 -13.79
N LEU A 360 -3.67 16.75 -13.05
CA LEU A 360 -2.44 17.44 -12.69
C LEU A 360 -2.40 17.75 -11.19
N ARG A 361 -1.20 17.88 -10.63
CA ARG A 361 -0.93 18.37 -9.26
C ARG A 361 -1.84 17.75 -8.19
N PRO A 362 -1.75 16.43 -7.94
CA PRO A 362 -2.63 15.75 -7.00
C PRO A 362 -2.57 16.34 -5.58
N SER A 363 -1.48 17.00 -5.18
CA SER A 363 -1.42 17.70 -3.88
C SER A 363 -2.41 18.86 -3.76
N GLU A 364 -2.80 19.46 -4.89
CA GLU A 364 -3.76 20.55 -4.94
C GLU A 364 -5.21 20.07 -5.12
N TRP A 365 -5.45 18.76 -5.11
CA TRP A 365 -6.80 18.22 -5.12
C TRP A 365 -7.34 18.10 -3.70
N LEU A 366 -8.66 18.02 -3.63
CA LEU A 366 -9.41 17.66 -2.45
C LEU A 366 -10.57 16.75 -2.89
N HIS A 367 -10.37 15.45 -2.69
CA HIS A 367 -11.45 14.47 -2.72
C HIS A 367 -12.18 14.51 -1.37
N PRO A 368 -13.46 14.91 -1.33
CA PRO A 368 -14.25 14.82 -0.12
C PRO A 368 -14.52 13.35 0.25
N ASP A 369 -14.72 13.11 1.53
CA ASP A 369 -15.29 11.89 2.05
C ASP A 369 -16.82 11.85 1.86
N VAL A 370 -17.45 10.71 2.11
CA VAL A 370 -18.91 10.52 2.01
C VAL A 370 -19.45 9.78 3.23
N LEU A 371 -20.38 10.43 3.95
CA LEU A 371 -20.96 9.91 5.19
C LEU A 371 -22.46 9.66 5.07
N PRO A 372 -23.03 8.71 5.85
CA PRO A 372 -22.35 7.84 6.82
C PRO A 372 -21.59 6.68 6.15
N HIS A 373 -20.56 6.14 6.82
CA HIS A 373 -19.90 4.91 6.36
C HIS A 373 -20.77 3.68 6.68
N PRO A 374 -21.01 2.76 5.72
CA PRO A 374 -21.76 1.54 5.96
C PRO A 374 -20.99 0.55 6.82
N VAL A 375 -19.65 0.58 6.74
CA VAL A 375 -18.74 -0.15 7.62
C VAL A 375 -18.20 0.85 8.63
N LYS A 376 -18.47 0.65 9.91
CA LYS A 376 -18.09 1.64 10.93
C LYS A 376 -16.58 1.77 11.15
N LEU A 377 -15.79 0.77 10.77
CA LEU A 377 -14.32 0.81 10.82
C LEU A 377 -13.69 1.53 9.61
N LEU A 378 -14.44 1.74 8.52
CA LEU A 378 -13.97 2.50 7.36
C LEU A 378 -13.69 3.95 7.78
N LYS A 379 -12.52 4.46 7.40
CA LYS A 379 -12.10 5.83 7.75
C LYS A 379 -12.33 6.84 6.66
N GLN A 380 -12.39 6.42 5.40
CA GLN A 380 -12.50 7.36 4.28
C GLN A 380 -12.95 6.69 2.97
N TYR A 381 -13.83 7.35 2.22
CA TYR A 381 -14.05 7.11 0.80
C TYR A 381 -13.19 8.01 -0.10
N THR A 382 -12.74 7.48 -1.23
CA THR A 382 -11.95 8.22 -2.22
C THR A 382 -12.58 8.21 -3.62
N GLN A 383 -11.96 8.92 -4.58
CA GLN A 383 -12.40 9.03 -5.98
C GLN A 383 -13.79 9.71 -6.15
N THR A 384 -14.16 10.57 -5.22
CA THR A 384 -15.51 11.14 -5.10
C THR A 384 -15.79 12.35 -6.00
N THR A 385 -14.74 12.95 -6.58
CA THR A 385 -14.79 14.19 -7.39
C THR A 385 -13.97 14.13 -8.68
N CYS A 386 -13.74 12.93 -9.20
CA CYS A 386 -13.07 12.73 -10.48
C CYS A 386 -13.85 13.36 -11.65
N LEU A 387 -13.15 13.77 -12.70
CA LEU A 387 -13.78 14.10 -13.99
C LEU A 387 -14.22 12.79 -14.64
N VAL A 388 -15.44 12.73 -15.16
CA VAL A 388 -16.04 11.52 -15.72
C VAL A 388 -16.31 11.72 -17.21
N PHE A 389 -16.13 10.67 -18.01
CA PHE A 389 -16.40 10.68 -19.45
C PHE A 389 -17.51 9.71 -19.77
N GLU A 390 -18.57 10.25 -20.38
CA GLU A 390 -19.77 9.52 -20.75
C GLU A 390 -19.93 9.53 -22.27
N ARG A 391 -20.33 8.40 -22.84
CA ARG A 391 -20.77 8.30 -24.23
C ARG A 391 -22.29 8.35 -24.31
N ARG A 392 -22.80 8.94 -25.39
CA ARG A 392 -24.21 8.93 -25.78
C ARG A 392 -24.33 8.32 -27.17
N SER A 393 -25.28 7.43 -27.35
CA SER A 393 -25.54 6.71 -28.59
C SER A 393 -26.34 7.54 -29.60
N SER A 394 -27.17 8.48 -29.13
CA SER A 394 -28.02 9.33 -29.98
C SER A 394 -28.28 10.73 -29.38
N PRO A 395 -27.73 11.82 -29.96
CA PRO A 395 -26.67 11.81 -30.98
C PRO A 395 -25.40 11.17 -30.42
N ARG A 396 -24.53 10.67 -31.31
CA ARG A 396 -23.21 10.14 -30.92
C ARG A 396 -22.36 11.27 -30.33
N ASP A 397 -22.11 11.22 -29.03
CA ASP A 397 -21.37 12.27 -28.32
C ASP A 397 -20.53 11.70 -27.20
N VAL A 398 -19.39 12.34 -26.94
CA VAL A 398 -18.62 12.16 -25.71
C VAL A 398 -18.75 13.42 -24.89
N VAL A 399 -19.27 13.26 -23.68
CA VAL A 399 -19.45 14.35 -22.73
C VAL A 399 -18.47 14.18 -21.59
N MET A 400 -17.58 15.17 -21.42
CA MET A 400 -16.85 15.33 -20.18
C MET A 400 -17.81 15.91 -19.14
N LYS A 401 -17.98 15.23 -18.02
CA LYS A 401 -18.73 15.68 -16.85
C LYS A 401 -17.76 15.99 -15.72
N ALA A 402 -17.86 17.19 -15.18
CA ALA A 402 -16.98 17.71 -14.13
C ALA A 402 -17.79 17.98 -12.85
N PRO A 403 -17.87 17.01 -11.92
CA PRO A 403 -18.62 17.17 -10.68
C PRO A 403 -18.09 18.33 -9.84
N VAL A 404 -18.96 19.21 -9.34
CA VAL A 404 -18.59 20.38 -8.52
C VAL A 404 -19.25 20.33 -7.13
N CYS A 405 -19.35 19.14 -6.56
CA CYS A 405 -20.07 18.88 -5.31
C CYS A 405 -19.39 19.53 -4.10
N LEU A 406 -18.22 19.04 -3.70
CA LEU A 406 -17.38 19.61 -2.64
C LEU A 406 -15.94 19.29 -2.99
N GLY A 407 -15.02 20.25 -2.99
CA GLY A 407 -13.61 19.95 -3.18
C GLY A 407 -12.85 20.96 -4.02
N ARG A 408 -11.69 20.51 -4.48
CA ARG A 408 -10.71 21.25 -5.28
C ARG A 408 -10.06 20.28 -6.25
N ARG A 409 -9.69 20.72 -7.45
CA ARG A 409 -8.86 19.93 -8.37
C ARG A 409 -8.09 20.80 -9.34
N VAL A 410 -7.01 20.23 -9.87
CA VAL A 410 -6.22 20.81 -10.95
C VAL A 410 -6.17 19.84 -12.12
N TYR A 411 -6.50 20.31 -13.31
CA TYR A 411 -6.42 19.49 -14.52
C TYR A 411 -6.04 20.33 -15.73
N GLY A 412 -5.48 19.68 -16.74
CA GLY A 412 -5.17 20.26 -18.03
C GLY A 412 -6.25 19.95 -19.05
N ILE A 413 -6.60 20.91 -19.91
CA ILE A 413 -7.41 20.68 -21.11
C ILE A 413 -6.86 21.44 -22.32
N GLY A 414 -6.80 20.82 -23.49
CA GLY A 414 -6.33 21.48 -24.70
C GLY A 414 -6.48 20.66 -25.98
N GLY A 415 -6.44 21.36 -27.12
CA GLY A 415 -6.24 20.73 -28.42
C GLY A 415 -4.76 20.38 -28.59
N VAL A 416 -4.46 19.09 -28.68
CA VAL A 416 -3.10 18.57 -28.78
C VAL A 416 -2.92 17.93 -30.17
N ALA A 417 -1.78 18.22 -30.79
CA ALA A 417 -1.43 17.62 -32.07
C ALA A 417 -0.94 16.18 -31.84
N ARG A 418 -1.47 15.25 -32.62
CA ARG A 418 -0.85 13.93 -32.80
C ARG A 418 0.08 13.99 -34.00
N THR A 419 1.25 13.38 -33.90
CA THR A 419 2.24 13.29 -34.98
C THR A 419 2.46 11.84 -35.39
N TRP A 420 2.72 11.62 -36.68
CA TRP A 420 3.09 10.29 -37.19
C TRP A 420 4.58 10.06 -36.97
N GLY A 421 4.95 9.00 -36.25
CA GLY A 421 6.34 8.68 -35.96
C GLY A 421 6.49 7.64 -34.86
N ARG A 422 7.71 7.47 -34.35
CA ARG A 422 7.95 6.66 -33.15
C ARG A 422 7.80 7.51 -31.91
N HIS A 423 7.05 7.01 -30.93
CA HIS A 423 6.70 7.73 -29.70
C HIS A 423 7.20 7.00 -28.47
N LEU A 424 7.46 7.73 -27.39
CA LEU A 424 7.77 7.12 -26.09
C LEU A 424 6.48 6.63 -25.43
N LEU A 425 6.32 5.31 -25.35
CA LEU A 425 5.21 4.66 -24.69
C LEU A 425 5.47 4.59 -23.18
N PRO A 426 4.49 4.95 -22.35
CA PRO A 426 4.59 4.85 -20.90
C PRO A 426 4.43 3.39 -20.46
N GLU A 427 5.54 2.64 -20.37
CA GLU A 427 5.52 1.27 -19.87
C GLU A 427 5.94 1.18 -18.41
N ARG A 428 5.50 0.11 -17.73
CA ARG A 428 5.82 -0.14 -16.32
C ARG A 428 7.33 -0.19 -16.04
N GLN A 429 8.13 -0.72 -16.96
CA GLN A 429 9.59 -0.81 -16.83
C GLN A 429 10.34 0.48 -17.20
N GLY A 430 9.62 1.54 -17.56
CA GLY A 430 10.15 2.79 -18.07
C GLY A 430 9.74 3.07 -19.50
N PRO A 431 9.90 4.32 -19.96
CA PRO A 431 9.47 4.72 -21.29
C PRO A 431 10.22 3.95 -22.38
N ARG A 432 9.49 3.36 -23.33
CA ARG A 432 10.03 2.60 -24.47
C ARG A 432 9.55 3.21 -25.78
N LEU A 433 10.43 3.31 -26.78
CA LEU A 433 10.02 3.75 -28.12
C LEU A 433 9.11 2.70 -28.78
N SER A 434 8.05 3.16 -29.45
CA SER A 434 7.18 2.29 -30.24
C SER A 434 7.97 1.57 -31.35
N GLU A 435 7.62 0.30 -31.59
CA GLU A 435 8.32 -0.55 -32.57
C GLU A 435 8.12 -0.07 -34.00
N THR A 436 6.92 0.41 -34.29
CA THR A 436 6.49 0.96 -35.57
C THR A 436 6.11 2.43 -35.43
N GLU A 437 6.07 3.11 -36.58
CA GLU A 437 5.51 4.46 -36.65
C GLU A 437 3.99 4.39 -36.44
N THR A 438 3.50 5.30 -35.60
CA THR A 438 2.09 5.42 -35.26
C THR A 438 1.74 6.89 -34.97
N TRP A 439 0.46 7.21 -34.87
CA TRP A 439 0.00 8.51 -34.39
C TRP A 439 0.07 8.58 -32.85
N GLY A 440 0.65 9.65 -32.30
CA GLY A 440 0.79 9.84 -30.85
C GLY A 440 1.10 11.31 -30.45
N SER A 441 1.02 11.63 -29.16
CA SER A 441 1.05 13.02 -28.64
C SER A 441 1.75 13.22 -27.28
N ASP A 442 2.51 12.24 -26.78
CA ASP A 442 3.28 12.32 -25.52
C ASP A 442 2.50 12.91 -24.32
N LEU A 443 1.22 12.53 -24.14
CA LEU A 443 0.36 13.06 -23.06
C LEU A 443 0.88 12.75 -21.67
N MET A 444 1.55 11.61 -21.49
CA MET A 444 2.23 11.28 -20.24
C MET A 444 3.26 12.35 -19.86
N LEU A 445 4.00 12.88 -20.83
CA LEU A 445 4.98 13.93 -20.56
C LEU A 445 4.30 15.22 -20.07
N ARG A 446 3.09 15.54 -20.54
CA ARG A 446 2.32 16.70 -20.01
C ARG A 446 1.87 16.48 -18.58
N HIS A 447 1.39 15.27 -18.25
CA HIS A 447 1.05 14.88 -16.88
C HIS A 447 2.25 15.08 -15.93
N VAL A 448 3.45 14.70 -16.38
CA VAL A 448 4.68 14.90 -15.62
C VAL A 448 5.07 16.38 -15.57
N ARG A 449 5.27 17.04 -16.71
CA ARG A 449 5.87 18.39 -16.80
C ARG A 449 5.00 19.54 -16.29
N LEU A 450 3.67 19.36 -16.24
CA LEU A 450 2.71 20.36 -15.74
C LEU A 450 2.09 19.97 -14.39
N GLY A 451 2.39 18.76 -13.90
CA GLY A 451 1.73 18.16 -12.76
C GLY A 451 2.72 17.62 -11.74
N ARG A 452 3.40 16.51 -12.06
CA ARG A 452 4.26 15.81 -11.09
C ARG A 452 5.65 16.41 -10.90
N LEU A 453 6.27 16.94 -11.96
CA LEU A 453 7.66 17.38 -11.94
C LEU A 453 7.89 18.54 -12.93
N GLU A 454 7.52 19.74 -12.50
CA GLU A 454 7.73 20.97 -13.27
C GLU A 454 9.20 21.42 -13.22
N LEU A 455 9.70 22.02 -14.31
CA LEU A 455 11.06 22.57 -14.34
C LEU A 455 11.29 23.65 -13.27
N ASP A 456 10.23 24.41 -12.93
CA ASP A 456 10.30 25.44 -11.89
C ASP A 456 10.51 24.86 -10.47
N VAL A 457 10.13 23.59 -10.27
CA VAL A 457 10.43 22.83 -9.05
C VAL A 457 11.86 22.30 -9.11
N VAL A 458 12.23 21.63 -10.21
CA VAL A 458 13.56 21.01 -10.37
C VAL A 458 14.69 22.02 -10.23
N ARG A 459 14.54 23.24 -10.78
CA ARG A 459 15.58 24.28 -10.67
C ARG A 459 15.89 24.72 -9.23
N ARG A 460 15.03 24.39 -8.26
CA ARG A 460 15.20 24.73 -6.85
C ARG A 460 15.94 23.64 -6.08
N TRP A 461 16.13 22.47 -6.70
CA TRP A 461 16.81 21.35 -6.08
C TRP A 461 18.31 21.61 -5.98
N ILE A 462 18.88 21.37 -4.79
CA ILE A 462 20.32 21.42 -4.56
C ILE A 462 20.90 20.08 -4.97
N LEU A 463 21.24 19.93 -6.25
CA LEU A 463 21.78 18.67 -6.78
C LEU A 463 23.30 18.63 -6.82
N ASP A 464 23.94 19.74 -6.45
CA ASP A 464 25.37 19.91 -6.46
C ASP A 464 25.80 20.65 -5.20
N TYR A 465 26.70 20.04 -4.44
CA TYR A 465 27.15 20.51 -3.14
C TYR A 465 28.51 19.91 -2.81
N HIS A 466 29.22 20.54 -1.87
CA HIS A 466 30.50 20.03 -1.39
C HIS A 466 30.27 18.83 -0.46
N GLU A 467 30.80 17.67 -0.85
CA GLU A 467 30.72 16.44 -0.07
C GLU A 467 32.12 16.05 0.46
N PRO A 468 32.42 16.30 1.74
CA PRO A 468 33.71 15.94 2.34
C PRO A 468 33.82 14.48 2.77
N SER A 469 32.72 13.73 2.86
CA SER A 469 32.74 12.40 3.48
C SER A 469 33.51 11.35 2.68
N ARG A 470 34.16 10.45 3.41
CA ARG A 470 34.92 9.31 2.91
C ARG A 470 34.05 8.06 3.05
N TYR A 471 33.25 7.72 2.05
CA TYR A 471 32.38 6.51 2.00
C TYR A 471 33.15 5.25 2.47
N PRO A 472 32.64 4.13 3.06
CA PRO A 472 31.29 3.52 3.13
C PRO A 472 30.27 4.18 4.08
N ARG A 473 28.99 3.78 3.99
CA ARG A 473 27.85 4.47 4.62
C ARG A 473 26.50 3.79 4.28
N MET A 474 25.60 3.76 5.25
CA MET A 474 24.35 3.01 5.44
C MET A 474 24.54 2.27 6.77
N TYR A 475 25.09 1.06 6.73
CA TYR A 475 25.24 0.21 7.94
C TYR A 475 26.69 0.12 8.45
N VAL A 476 27.64 0.66 7.69
CA VAL A 476 29.08 0.60 7.97
C VAL A 476 29.58 2.02 8.27
N PRO A 477 30.44 2.20 9.30
CA PRO A 477 31.00 3.51 9.63
C PRO A 477 31.75 4.15 8.45
N GLU A 478 31.77 5.48 8.44
CA GLU A 478 32.50 6.27 7.44
C GLU A 478 33.96 5.78 7.29
N GLY A 479 34.36 5.45 6.07
CA GLY A 479 35.73 5.07 5.72
C GLY A 479 36.12 3.61 6.00
N ASP A 480 35.30 2.80 6.71
CA ASP A 480 35.67 1.42 7.08
C ASP A 480 35.47 0.41 5.92
N ARG A 481 36.40 0.44 4.96
CA ARG A 481 36.39 -0.46 3.78
C ARG A 481 36.52 -1.93 4.15
N ALA A 482 37.16 -2.27 5.28
CA ALA A 482 37.32 -3.66 5.71
C ALA A 482 35.99 -4.25 6.17
N ALA A 483 35.26 -3.53 7.03
CA ALA A 483 33.91 -3.93 7.44
C ALA A 483 32.95 -4.00 6.24
N TYR A 484 33.03 -3.02 5.32
CA TYR A 484 32.27 -3.03 4.08
C TYR A 484 32.52 -4.28 3.23
N LEU A 485 33.80 -4.60 2.96
CA LEU A 485 34.16 -5.76 2.14
C LEU A 485 33.80 -7.08 2.82
N SER A 486 33.98 -7.17 4.15
CA SER A 486 33.56 -8.33 4.95
C SER A 486 32.06 -8.60 4.78
N ARG A 487 31.23 -7.58 4.95
CA ARG A 487 29.77 -7.66 4.79
C ARG A 487 29.34 -7.96 3.36
N LEU A 488 29.96 -7.33 2.38
CA LEU A 488 29.69 -7.56 0.95
C LEU A 488 30.02 -9.00 0.52
N THR A 489 31.16 -9.53 0.96
CA THR A 489 31.64 -10.86 0.56
C THR A 489 31.20 -11.98 1.50
N ARG A 490 30.55 -11.62 2.62
CA ARG A 490 30.16 -12.54 3.71
C ARG A 490 31.34 -13.33 4.27
N LYS A 491 32.54 -12.74 4.25
CA LYS A 491 33.78 -13.27 4.82
C LYS A 491 34.12 -12.59 6.13
N SER A 492 35.00 -13.21 6.92
CA SER A 492 35.45 -12.60 8.16
C SER A 492 36.14 -11.26 7.93
N ARG A 493 36.10 -10.38 8.93
CA ARG A 493 36.79 -9.07 8.85
C ARG A 493 38.26 -9.23 8.52
N ARG A 494 38.91 -10.23 9.11
CA ARG A 494 40.33 -10.53 8.87
C ARG A 494 40.61 -10.87 7.40
N GLU A 495 39.81 -11.72 6.79
CA GLU A 495 39.99 -12.07 5.36
C GLU A 495 39.77 -10.85 4.45
N ALA A 496 38.81 -9.99 4.80
CA ALA A 496 38.58 -8.75 4.07
C ALA A 496 39.77 -7.78 4.19
N GLU A 497 40.40 -7.67 5.37
CA GLU A 497 41.62 -6.89 5.58
C GLU A 497 42.80 -7.44 4.76
N GLU A 498 43.00 -8.77 4.76
CA GLU A 498 44.02 -9.44 3.95
C GLU A 498 43.79 -9.22 2.44
N GLN A 499 42.54 -9.25 1.99
CA GLN A 499 42.16 -8.97 0.60
C GLN A 499 42.41 -7.50 0.22
N LEU A 500 42.11 -6.55 1.10
CA LEU A 500 42.37 -5.13 0.84
C LEU A 500 43.87 -4.81 0.82
N ALA A 501 44.64 -5.43 1.72
CA ALA A 501 46.10 -5.26 1.79
C ALA A 501 46.82 -5.79 0.54
N SER A 502 46.24 -6.77 -0.15
CA SER A 502 46.79 -7.37 -1.37
C SER A 502 46.27 -6.74 -2.67
N ALA A 503 45.39 -5.75 -2.61
CA ALA A 503 44.84 -5.09 -3.79
C ALA A 503 45.75 -3.97 -4.31
N PHE A 504 46.11 -4.00 -5.60
CA PHE A 504 47.04 -3.05 -6.23
C PHE A 504 46.36 -1.94 -7.06
N GLY A 505 45.03 -1.87 -7.06
CA GLY A 505 44.26 -0.89 -7.85
C GLY A 505 42.83 -1.35 -8.14
N PRO A 506 42.03 -0.55 -8.87
CA PRO A 506 40.69 -0.92 -9.26
C PRO A 506 40.67 -2.11 -10.24
N THR A 507 39.77 -3.04 -10.02
CA THR A 507 39.53 -4.21 -10.89
C THR A 507 38.54 -3.90 -12.02
N GLU A 508 38.41 -4.81 -13.00
CA GLU A 508 37.36 -4.72 -14.02
C GLU A 508 35.95 -4.81 -13.39
N ALA A 509 35.78 -5.65 -12.36
CA ALA A 509 34.53 -5.75 -11.61
C ALA A 509 34.19 -4.45 -10.88
N ASP A 510 35.19 -3.75 -10.33
CA ASP A 510 35.02 -2.43 -9.71
C ASP A 510 34.50 -1.40 -10.71
N ARG A 511 35.14 -1.31 -11.89
CA ARG A 511 34.71 -0.38 -12.95
C ARG A 511 33.30 -0.72 -13.46
N LYS A 512 32.98 -2.02 -13.59
CA LYS A 512 31.65 -2.50 -14.00
C LYS A 512 30.58 -2.09 -12.99
N ALA A 513 30.82 -2.28 -11.68
CA ALA A 513 29.88 -1.90 -10.64
C ALA A 513 29.57 -0.39 -10.64
N VAL A 514 30.59 0.46 -10.84
CA VAL A 514 30.41 1.92 -10.98
C VAL A 514 29.54 2.26 -12.20
N ALA A 515 29.83 1.64 -13.36
CA ALA A 515 29.08 1.86 -14.59
C ALA A 515 27.61 1.42 -14.46
N GLU A 516 27.35 0.25 -13.87
CA GLU A 516 26.00 -0.28 -13.66
C GLU A 516 25.18 0.58 -12.69
N ALA A 517 25.78 1.05 -11.59
CA ALA A 517 25.12 1.96 -10.66
C ALA A 517 24.74 3.29 -11.31
N LEU A 518 25.65 3.90 -12.08
CA LEU A 518 25.38 5.14 -12.83
C LEU A 518 24.26 4.95 -13.86
N GLU A 519 24.27 3.84 -14.60
CA GLU A 519 23.20 3.56 -15.57
C GLU A 519 21.84 3.39 -14.88
N MET A 520 21.80 2.66 -13.76
CA MET A 520 20.56 2.48 -13.00
C MET A 520 20.02 3.80 -12.44
N LEU A 521 20.88 4.67 -11.92
CA LEU A 521 20.54 6.02 -11.42
C LEU A 521 20.05 6.95 -12.55
N ARG A 522 20.75 6.96 -13.69
CA ARG A 522 20.35 7.72 -14.88
C ARG A 522 18.99 7.26 -15.39
N ARG A 523 18.80 5.94 -15.55
CA ARG A 523 17.52 5.35 -15.98
C ARG A 523 16.39 5.73 -15.04
N THR A 524 16.59 5.64 -13.73
CA THR A 524 15.56 5.94 -12.73
C THR A 524 15.14 7.40 -12.76
N THR A 525 16.10 8.33 -12.79
CA THR A 525 15.79 9.77 -12.86
C THR A 525 15.18 10.19 -14.19
N ARG A 526 15.60 9.59 -15.31
CA ARG A 526 14.93 9.78 -16.61
C ARG A 526 13.50 9.26 -16.58
N HIS A 527 13.27 8.10 -15.98
CA HIS A 527 11.93 7.50 -15.88
C HIS A 527 10.96 8.47 -15.21
N PHE A 528 11.19 8.88 -13.95
CA PHE A 528 10.23 9.76 -13.28
C PHE A 528 10.17 11.17 -13.89
N ALA A 529 11.18 11.58 -14.66
CA ALA A 529 11.15 12.84 -15.40
C ALA A 529 10.32 12.76 -16.69
N GLN A 530 9.94 11.57 -17.16
CA GLN A 530 9.24 11.39 -18.45
C GLN A 530 7.92 10.61 -18.34
N CYS A 531 7.77 9.77 -17.31
CA CYS A 531 6.64 8.87 -17.14
C CYS A 531 6.18 8.77 -15.68
N ASN A 532 4.95 8.31 -15.47
CA ASN A 532 4.45 7.93 -14.15
C ASN A 532 5.19 6.68 -13.64
N TYR A 533 6.09 6.88 -12.69
CA TYR A 533 6.76 5.81 -11.98
C TYR A 533 5.90 5.43 -10.78
N GLY A 534 5.11 4.36 -10.86
CA GLY A 534 4.21 3.97 -9.77
C GLY A 534 4.93 3.82 -8.43
N ASN A 535 4.30 4.23 -7.32
CA ASN A 535 4.94 4.32 -6.00
C ASN A 535 5.56 2.98 -5.54
N MET A 536 4.89 1.86 -5.77
CA MET A 536 5.41 0.53 -5.43
C MET A 536 6.68 0.21 -6.21
N ASP A 537 6.66 0.32 -7.54
CA ASP A 537 7.81 0.01 -8.38
C ASP A 537 8.97 0.97 -8.11
N PHE A 538 8.66 2.25 -7.84
CA PHE A 538 9.67 3.24 -7.41
C PHE A 538 10.33 2.80 -6.10
N GLY A 539 9.53 2.54 -5.05
CA GLY A 539 10.03 2.14 -3.73
C GLY A 539 10.82 0.83 -3.74
N ILE A 540 10.43 -0.16 -4.54
CA ILE A 540 11.22 -1.40 -4.73
C ILE A 540 12.60 -1.07 -5.29
N ASN A 541 12.67 -0.21 -6.32
CA ASN A 541 13.94 0.10 -6.95
C ASN A 541 14.85 0.98 -6.07
N GLU A 542 14.32 1.77 -5.15
CA GLU A 542 15.14 2.59 -4.23
C GLU A 542 16.13 1.77 -3.41
N GLY A 543 15.71 0.63 -2.87
CA GLY A 543 16.58 -0.24 -2.07
C GLY A 543 17.74 -0.83 -2.89
N LEU A 544 17.44 -1.31 -4.11
CA LEU A 544 18.45 -1.80 -5.07
C LEU A 544 19.42 -0.69 -5.50
N ILE A 545 18.88 0.52 -5.70
CA ILE A 545 19.66 1.69 -6.09
C ILE A 545 20.59 2.14 -4.98
N ALA A 546 20.12 2.18 -3.74
CA ALA A 546 20.94 2.51 -2.59
C ALA A 546 22.12 1.53 -2.45
N ASP A 547 21.86 0.22 -2.60
CA ASP A 547 22.89 -0.81 -2.54
C ASP A 547 23.96 -0.68 -3.65
N ALA A 548 23.52 -0.49 -4.89
CA ALA A 548 24.42 -0.30 -6.03
C ALA A 548 25.20 1.02 -5.91
N ALA A 549 24.56 2.10 -5.45
CA ALA A 549 25.18 3.39 -5.27
C ALA A 549 26.22 3.38 -4.15
N GLU A 550 25.93 2.73 -3.00
CA GLU A 550 26.93 2.53 -1.96
C GLU A 550 28.12 1.73 -2.50
N SER A 551 27.87 0.68 -3.29
CA SER A 551 28.93 -0.14 -3.89
C SER A 551 29.81 0.63 -4.86
N ALA A 552 29.21 1.41 -5.75
CA ALA A 552 29.93 2.27 -6.68
C ALA A 552 30.71 3.36 -5.94
N LEU A 553 30.06 4.01 -4.97
CA LEU A 553 30.72 5.01 -4.14
C LEU A 553 31.88 4.37 -3.38
N SER A 554 31.74 3.14 -2.87
CA SER A 554 32.76 2.38 -2.11
C SER A 554 33.91 1.82 -2.94
N SER A 555 33.81 1.93 -4.26
CA SER A 555 34.75 1.36 -5.19
C SER A 555 36.01 2.22 -5.34
N PRO A 556 37.22 1.62 -5.38
CA PRO A 556 38.44 2.36 -5.71
C PRO A 556 38.46 2.82 -7.18
N ALA A 557 37.51 2.37 -8.01
CA ALA A 557 37.35 2.73 -9.41
C ALA A 557 36.62 4.06 -9.64
N VAL A 558 35.91 4.59 -8.63
CA VAL A 558 35.04 5.76 -8.82
C VAL A 558 35.86 7.05 -8.87
N THR A 559 35.61 7.88 -9.89
CA THR A 559 36.21 9.22 -9.98
C THR A 559 35.45 10.22 -9.12
N GLN A 560 36.02 11.42 -8.91
CA GLN A 560 35.33 12.49 -8.17
C GLN A 560 34.08 12.96 -8.92
N GLU A 561 34.15 13.01 -10.25
CA GLU A 561 33.05 13.39 -11.14
C GLU A 561 31.93 12.35 -11.10
N GLU A 562 32.26 11.05 -11.19
CA GLU A 562 31.29 9.96 -11.08
C GLU A 562 30.62 9.95 -9.71
N ALA A 563 31.40 10.15 -8.63
CA ALA A 563 30.84 10.21 -7.28
C ALA A 563 29.90 11.40 -7.09
N ARG A 564 30.22 12.56 -7.69
CA ARG A 564 29.35 13.74 -7.71
C ARG A 564 28.07 13.47 -8.51
N GLU A 565 28.17 12.78 -9.65
CA GLU A 565 27.02 12.38 -10.46
C GLU A 565 26.09 11.40 -9.73
N ILE A 566 26.65 10.40 -9.05
CA ILE A 566 25.88 9.47 -8.22
C ILE A 566 25.06 10.23 -7.18
N ARG A 567 25.69 11.11 -6.40
CA ARG A 567 24.99 11.91 -5.37
C ARG A 567 23.95 12.85 -5.96
N ARG A 568 24.21 13.43 -7.13
CA ARG A 568 23.26 14.27 -7.87
C ARG A 568 21.94 13.52 -8.16
N HIS A 569 22.04 12.27 -8.62
CA HIS A 569 20.87 11.43 -8.90
C HIS A 569 20.18 10.94 -7.62
N LEU A 570 20.94 10.53 -6.60
CA LEU A 570 20.38 10.15 -5.31
C LEU A 570 19.60 11.33 -4.68
N ALA A 571 20.15 12.54 -4.69
CA ALA A 571 19.45 13.73 -4.18
C ALA A 571 18.16 14.00 -4.94
N ALA A 572 18.17 13.86 -6.28
CA ALA A 572 16.97 13.99 -7.10
C ALA A 572 15.87 12.98 -6.74
N MET A 573 16.24 11.74 -6.40
CA MET A 573 15.28 10.73 -5.91
C MET A 573 14.68 11.15 -4.56
N VAL A 574 15.50 11.63 -3.61
CA VAL A 574 14.97 12.13 -2.32
C VAL A 574 14.02 13.31 -2.52
N TYR A 575 14.35 14.27 -3.39
CA TYR A 575 13.42 15.35 -3.72
C TYR A 575 12.11 14.85 -4.32
N GLN A 576 12.16 13.77 -5.12
CA GLN A 576 10.95 13.16 -5.68
C GLN A 576 10.08 12.51 -4.59
N VAL A 577 10.67 11.83 -3.60
CA VAL A 577 9.93 11.26 -2.46
C VAL A 577 9.21 12.35 -1.66
N PHE A 578 9.85 13.48 -1.45
CA PHE A 578 9.29 14.64 -0.74
C PHE A 578 8.40 15.53 -1.61
N ASN A 579 8.22 15.19 -2.89
CA ASN A 579 7.38 15.95 -3.79
C ASN A 579 5.90 15.60 -3.53
N PRO A 580 5.08 16.56 -3.08
CA PRO A 580 3.68 16.28 -2.75
C PRO A 580 2.85 15.93 -3.99
N ASP A 581 3.33 16.21 -5.21
CA ASP A 581 2.64 15.79 -6.44
C ASP A 581 3.06 14.39 -6.92
N PHE A 582 4.09 13.81 -6.31
CA PHE A 582 4.41 12.39 -6.43
C PHE A 582 3.62 11.56 -5.42
N ILE A 583 3.72 11.94 -4.15
CA ILE A 583 2.96 11.36 -3.03
C ILE A 583 2.03 12.44 -2.49
N PRO A 584 0.76 12.46 -2.92
CA PRO A 584 -0.19 13.44 -2.41
C PRO A 584 -0.42 13.24 -0.91
N PRO A 585 -0.55 14.34 -0.15
CA PRO A 585 -0.89 14.24 1.26
C PRO A 585 -2.30 13.65 1.38
N ARG A 586 -2.53 12.87 2.43
CA ARG A 586 -3.84 12.28 2.70
C ARG A 586 -4.97 13.28 2.85
N THR A 587 -4.65 14.50 3.27
CA THR A 587 -5.59 15.62 3.36
C THR A 587 -6.14 16.06 2.01
N SER A 588 -5.49 15.71 0.89
CA SER A 588 -6.03 15.87 -0.46
C SER A 588 -7.10 14.81 -0.81
N GLY A 589 -7.33 13.84 0.07
CA GLY A 589 -8.39 12.85 -0.07
C GLY A 589 -8.03 11.64 -0.93
N PHE A 590 -6.74 11.42 -1.20
CA PHE A 590 -6.25 10.22 -1.88
C PHE A 590 -5.98 9.09 -0.90
N ALA A 591 -6.17 7.89 -1.41
CA ALA A 591 -5.61 6.70 -0.82
C ALA A 591 -4.22 6.40 -1.37
N TRP A 592 -3.52 5.58 -0.61
CA TRP A 592 -2.11 5.25 -0.80
C TRP A 592 -1.89 3.78 -1.17
N GLY A 593 -2.93 3.11 -1.65
CA GLY A 593 -2.90 1.68 -1.93
C GLY A 593 -3.04 0.84 -0.65
N SER A 594 -2.36 -0.31 -0.58
CA SER A 594 -2.28 -1.13 0.65
C SER A 594 -1.23 -0.57 1.63
N ALA A 595 -1.31 -0.98 2.91
CA ALA A 595 -0.50 -0.42 3.99
C ALA A 595 1.01 -0.45 3.71
N ASN A 596 1.52 -1.54 3.14
CA ASN A 596 2.94 -1.70 2.85
C ASN A 596 3.47 -0.84 1.67
N MET A 597 2.62 -0.31 0.78
CA MET A 597 3.11 0.35 -0.44
C MET A 597 3.82 1.67 -0.17
N MET A 598 3.27 2.50 0.70
CA MET A 598 3.90 3.76 1.07
C MET A 598 5.14 3.56 1.93
N ALA A 599 5.11 2.53 2.76
CA ALA A 599 6.27 2.15 3.55
C ALA A 599 7.47 1.81 2.68
N GLN A 600 7.27 1.21 1.49
CA GLN A 600 8.37 0.94 0.58
C GLN A 600 9.14 2.22 0.22
N VAL A 601 8.41 3.27 -0.16
CA VAL A 601 9.03 4.55 -0.54
C VAL A 601 9.66 5.25 0.66
N GLN A 602 8.92 5.34 1.77
CA GLN A 602 9.39 6.05 2.96
C GLN A 602 10.60 5.36 3.61
N CYS A 603 10.55 4.03 3.78
CA CYS A 603 11.64 3.28 4.40
C CYS A 603 12.88 3.19 3.50
N ARG A 604 12.73 3.00 2.18
CA ARG A 604 13.89 2.81 1.29
C ARG A 604 14.52 4.11 0.80
N CYS A 605 13.83 5.23 0.96
CA CYS A 605 14.45 6.56 0.87
C CYS A 605 15.50 6.78 1.98
N CYS A 606 15.37 6.15 3.16
CA CYS A 606 16.30 6.32 4.28
C CYS A 606 17.74 5.89 3.95
N PRO A 607 18.00 4.68 3.41
CA PRO A 607 19.28 4.31 2.80
C PRO A 607 19.87 5.35 1.85
N ILE A 608 19.05 5.94 0.97
CA ILE A 608 19.49 6.97 0.01
C ILE A 608 19.91 8.25 0.73
N VAL A 609 19.15 8.68 1.74
CA VAL A 609 19.49 9.86 2.57
C VAL A 609 20.78 9.63 3.34
N ALA A 610 21.02 8.41 3.84
CA ALA A 610 22.29 8.04 4.49
C ALA A 610 23.51 8.12 3.54
N LEU A 611 23.28 8.03 2.23
CA LEU A 611 24.31 8.24 1.20
C LEU A 611 24.61 9.73 0.89
N LEU A 612 23.86 10.66 1.51
CA LEU A 612 23.93 12.11 1.29
C LEU A 612 24.17 12.89 2.60
N PRO A 613 25.15 12.53 3.43
CA PRO A 613 25.26 13.01 4.81
C PRO A 613 25.45 14.53 4.92
N ASN A 614 26.11 15.16 3.93
CA ASN A 614 26.39 16.59 3.94
C ASN A 614 25.48 17.40 2.98
N HIS A 615 24.40 16.79 2.45
CA HIS A 615 23.43 17.55 1.68
C HIS A 615 22.73 18.58 2.61
N PRO A 616 22.50 19.84 2.19
CA PRO A 616 21.96 20.89 3.07
C PRO A 616 20.59 20.60 3.71
N LEU A 617 19.82 19.69 3.13
CA LEU A 617 18.52 19.24 3.64
C LEU A 617 18.57 17.89 4.37
N ASN A 618 19.74 17.28 4.56
CA ASN A 618 19.85 15.95 5.16
C ASN A 618 19.19 15.88 6.54
N ALA A 619 19.43 16.86 7.42
CA ALA A 619 18.82 16.89 8.75
C ALA A 619 17.29 16.88 8.68
N MET A 620 16.69 17.72 7.83
CA MET A 620 15.23 17.75 7.63
C MET A 620 14.69 16.43 7.09
N TRP A 621 15.39 15.83 6.11
CA TRP A 621 14.99 14.55 5.53
C TRP A 621 15.07 13.42 6.54
N SER A 622 16.19 13.32 7.27
CA SER A 622 16.43 12.30 8.29
C SER A 622 15.41 12.41 9.43
N ASP A 623 15.15 13.62 9.93
CA ASP A 623 14.18 13.84 11.02
C ASP A 623 12.76 13.46 10.58
N HIS A 624 12.34 13.88 9.38
CA HIS A 624 11.01 13.55 8.87
C HIS A 624 10.85 12.04 8.63
N LEU A 625 11.82 11.41 7.96
CA LEU A 625 11.75 9.98 7.65
C LEU A 625 11.85 9.13 8.92
N ALA A 626 12.72 9.47 9.88
CA ALA A 626 12.78 8.75 11.16
C ALA A 626 11.46 8.82 11.92
N HIS A 627 10.80 9.99 11.94
CA HIS A 627 9.48 10.16 12.54
C HIS A 627 8.42 9.29 11.83
N VAL A 628 8.32 9.40 10.51
CA VAL A 628 7.32 8.66 9.73
C VAL A 628 7.54 7.15 9.80
N VAL A 629 8.78 6.68 9.70
CA VAL A 629 9.11 5.25 9.83
C VAL A 629 8.80 4.73 11.24
N THR A 630 9.05 5.52 12.28
CA THR A 630 8.68 5.15 13.65
C THR A 630 7.16 5.03 13.82
N LEU A 631 6.40 5.98 13.28
CA LEU A 631 4.93 5.90 13.27
C LEU A 631 4.44 4.68 12.49
N TYR A 632 5.07 4.35 11.36
CA TYR A 632 4.74 3.17 10.58
C TYR A 632 4.96 1.89 11.41
N VAL A 633 6.12 1.75 12.07
CA VAL A 633 6.42 0.61 12.95
C VAL A 633 5.34 0.45 14.03
N GLU A 634 4.93 1.52 14.69
CA GLU A 634 3.88 1.47 15.73
C GLU A 634 2.48 1.18 15.17
N SER A 635 2.21 1.57 13.91
CA SER A 635 0.95 1.26 13.24
C SER A 635 0.86 -0.21 12.80
N GLN A 636 2.01 -0.82 12.47
CA GLN A 636 2.07 -2.17 11.91
C GLN A 636 2.45 -3.24 12.93
N ILE A 637 3.05 -2.87 14.05
CA ILE A 637 3.54 -3.81 15.07
C ILE A 637 2.94 -3.42 16.42
N ASN A 638 2.19 -4.33 17.03
CA ASN A 638 1.61 -4.08 18.35
C ASN A 638 2.62 -4.29 19.49
N ASP A 639 2.21 -4.07 20.74
CA ASP A 639 3.14 -4.08 21.90
C ASP A 639 3.73 -5.47 22.16
N ALA A 640 3.03 -6.51 21.71
CA ALA A 640 3.45 -7.91 21.82
C ALA A 640 4.34 -8.36 20.64
N GLY A 641 4.58 -7.50 19.65
CA GLY A 641 5.37 -7.84 18.46
C GLY A 641 4.60 -8.49 17.32
N ALA A 642 3.27 -8.63 17.45
CA ALA A 642 2.43 -9.09 16.36
C ALA A 642 2.43 -8.07 15.23
N THR A 643 2.49 -8.55 14.00
CA THR A 643 2.38 -7.70 12.80
C THR A 643 0.91 -7.62 12.35
N LEU A 644 0.51 -6.48 11.78
CA LEU A 644 -0.85 -6.24 11.30
C LEU A 644 -1.21 -7.21 10.16
N GLU A 645 -0.26 -7.47 9.27
CA GLU A 645 -0.37 -8.43 8.17
C GLU A 645 0.15 -9.82 8.60
N CYS A 646 -0.27 -10.88 7.89
CA CYS A 646 0.14 -12.26 8.16
C CYS A 646 1.68 -12.45 8.15
N PRO A 647 2.24 -13.54 8.73
CA PRO A 647 3.69 -13.71 8.87
C PRO A 647 4.54 -13.48 7.61
N HIS A 648 4.04 -13.83 6.41
CA HIS A 648 4.73 -13.56 5.14
C HIS A 648 4.82 -12.05 4.87
N TYR A 649 3.69 -11.36 4.79
CA TYR A 649 3.64 -9.93 4.48
C TYR A 649 4.10 -9.02 5.63
N GLY A 650 3.82 -9.41 6.87
CA GLY A 650 4.27 -8.75 8.09
C GLY A 650 5.79 -8.70 8.22
N SER A 651 6.52 -9.56 7.50
CA SER A 651 7.98 -9.46 7.40
C SER A 651 8.43 -8.09 6.85
N MET A 652 7.68 -7.49 5.93
CA MET A 652 8.00 -6.18 5.35
C MET A 652 7.89 -5.05 6.37
N ALA A 653 6.94 -5.14 7.31
CA ALA A 653 6.79 -4.20 8.43
C ALA A 653 7.97 -4.24 9.42
N ILE A 654 8.80 -5.28 9.37
CA ILE A 654 10.00 -5.44 10.19
C ILE A 654 11.25 -5.11 9.38
N VAL A 655 11.40 -5.75 8.22
CA VAL A 655 12.58 -5.66 7.36
C VAL A 655 12.81 -4.21 6.93
N MET A 656 11.81 -3.55 6.34
CA MET A 656 12.01 -2.20 5.79
C MET A 656 12.38 -1.18 6.87
N PRO A 657 11.65 -1.08 8.02
CA PRO A 657 12.00 -0.12 9.05
C PRO A 657 13.33 -0.41 9.75
N ALA A 658 13.69 -1.69 9.93
CA ALA A 658 14.98 -2.05 10.52
C ALA A 658 16.15 -1.54 9.66
N HIS A 659 16.09 -1.70 8.33
CA HIS A 659 17.09 -1.11 7.43
C HIS A 659 17.05 0.41 7.45
N ALA A 660 15.85 0.99 7.35
CA ALA A 660 15.66 2.43 7.29
C ALA A 660 16.27 3.15 8.50
N LEU A 661 15.91 2.70 9.70
CA LEU A 661 16.36 3.28 10.95
C LEU A 661 17.83 2.97 11.24
N ALA A 662 18.33 1.77 10.90
CA ALA A 662 19.76 1.47 11.00
C ALA A 662 20.60 2.37 10.10
N ALA A 663 20.15 2.61 8.86
CA ALA A 663 20.85 3.48 7.90
C ALA A 663 20.90 4.93 8.40
N LEU A 664 19.76 5.48 8.87
CA LEU A 664 19.73 6.85 9.39
C LEU A 664 20.54 6.99 10.68
N ALA A 665 20.44 6.05 11.62
CA ALA A 665 21.21 6.08 12.86
C ALA A 665 22.73 6.02 12.64
N GLY A 666 23.16 5.44 11.51
CA GLY A 666 24.56 5.43 11.10
C GLY A 666 25.10 6.80 10.66
N CYS A 667 24.25 7.77 10.33
CA CYS A 667 24.68 9.08 9.80
C CYS A 667 24.07 10.31 10.49
N ALA A 668 22.96 10.15 11.23
CA ALA A 668 22.21 11.23 11.87
C ALA A 668 21.77 10.82 13.29
N PRO A 669 21.63 11.78 14.22
CA PRO A 669 21.15 11.50 15.57
C PRO A 669 19.62 11.29 15.56
N VAL A 670 19.19 10.06 15.34
CA VAL A 670 17.76 9.67 15.34
C VAL A 670 17.39 8.95 16.64
N ASP A 671 16.22 9.27 17.19
CA ASP A 671 15.67 8.56 18.35
C ASP A 671 15.07 7.22 17.91
N LEU A 672 15.66 6.13 18.37
CA LEU A 672 15.23 4.77 18.05
C LEU A 672 14.31 4.17 19.11
N SER A 673 14.17 4.77 20.30
CA SER A 673 13.63 4.11 21.49
C SER A 673 12.26 3.46 21.28
N ARG A 674 11.34 4.19 20.62
CA ARG A 674 9.98 3.72 20.31
C ARG A 674 9.98 2.57 19.31
N ALA A 675 10.73 2.72 18.21
CA ALA A 675 10.83 1.69 17.17
C ALA A 675 11.59 0.44 17.68
N GLU A 676 12.64 0.64 18.47
CA GLU A 676 13.43 -0.44 19.09
C GLU A 676 12.52 -1.33 19.94
N ALA A 677 11.65 -0.75 20.79
CA ALA A 677 10.74 -1.52 21.62
C ALA A 677 9.83 -2.44 20.78
N ARG A 678 9.24 -1.91 19.70
CA ARG A 678 8.39 -2.66 18.77
C ARG A 678 9.17 -3.74 18.02
N LEU A 679 10.33 -3.40 17.48
CA LEU A 679 11.18 -4.33 16.73
C LEU A 679 11.73 -5.45 17.61
N ARG A 680 12.02 -5.17 18.89
CA ARG A 680 12.44 -6.17 19.88
C ARG A 680 11.31 -7.13 20.20
N ALA A 681 10.10 -6.62 20.41
CA ALA A 681 8.91 -7.45 20.62
C ALA A 681 8.64 -8.32 19.38
N ALA A 682 8.71 -7.73 18.18
CA ALA A 682 8.55 -8.45 16.92
C ALA A 682 9.60 -9.54 16.74
N ALA A 683 10.87 -9.26 17.02
CA ALA A 683 11.95 -10.23 16.97
C ALA A 683 11.71 -11.42 17.91
N ARG A 684 11.22 -11.17 19.13
CA ARG A 684 10.82 -12.22 20.08
C ARG A 684 9.65 -13.04 19.56
N HIS A 685 8.62 -12.37 19.03
CA HIS A 685 7.46 -13.00 18.41
C HIS A 685 7.87 -13.92 17.25
N ARG A 686 8.69 -13.42 16.30
CA ARG A 686 9.17 -14.17 15.13
C ARG A 686 9.94 -15.44 15.52
N LEU A 687 10.88 -15.35 16.47
CA LEU A 687 11.56 -16.53 17.00
C LEU A 687 10.57 -17.54 17.61
N SER A 688 9.57 -17.02 18.33
CA SER A 688 8.57 -17.82 19.05
C SER A 688 7.50 -18.44 18.17
N ILE A 689 7.37 -18.05 16.90
CA ILE A 689 6.43 -18.68 15.95
C ILE A 689 7.14 -19.56 14.90
N LEU A 690 8.45 -19.75 15.01
CA LEU A 690 9.16 -20.71 14.17
C LEU A 690 8.61 -22.12 14.40
N LEU A 691 8.23 -22.76 13.31
CA LEU A 691 7.84 -24.15 13.30
C LEU A 691 9.02 -25.06 13.70
N PRO A 692 8.76 -26.28 14.20
CA PRO A 692 9.79 -27.30 14.29
C PRO A 692 10.45 -27.57 12.93
N PRO A 693 11.67 -28.14 12.90
CA PRO A 693 12.33 -28.47 11.65
C PRO A 693 11.45 -29.39 10.80
N ASP A 694 11.01 -28.89 9.65
CA ASP A 694 10.06 -29.61 8.81
C ASP A 694 10.81 -30.67 7.98
N PRO A 695 10.51 -31.97 8.08
CA PRO A 695 11.20 -33.01 7.33
C PRO A 695 11.02 -32.88 5.82
N ARG A 696 10.04 -32.12 5.34
CA ARG A 696 9.83 -31.87 3.90
C ARG A 696 10.81 -30.81 3.37
N GLY A 697 11.18 -29.82 4.18
CA GLY A 697 12.05 -28.68 3.81
C GLY A 697 13.47 -28.71 4.39
N GLY A 698 13.67 -29.34 5.55
CA GLY A 698 14.98 -29.45 6.23
C GLY A 698 15.38 -28.24 7.09
N PHE A 699 14.45 -27.37 7.45
CA PHE A 699 14.69 -26.16 8.25
C PHE A 699 13.44 -25.75 9.04
N ARG A 700 13.58 -24.80 9.97
CA ARG A 700 12.46 -24.19 10.73
C ARG A 700 11.81 -23.11 9.89
N SER A 701 10.59 -23.38 9.42
CA SER A 701 9.87 -22.45 8.55
C SER A 701 9.10 -21.41 9.35
N VAL A 702 8.85 -20.26 8.72
CA VAL A 702 7.70 -19.41 9.06
C VAL A 702 6.42 -20.21 8.81
N VAL A 703 5.40 -20.04 9.65
CA VAL A 703 4.10 -20.66 9.42
C VAL A 703 3.40 -20.00 8.23
N PRO A 704 2.80 -20.76 7.29
CA PRO A 704 2.06 -20.21 6.15
C PRO A 704 0.64 -19.78 6.56
N GLU A 705 0.51 -19.00 7.64
CA GLU A 705 -0.77 -18.39 8.02
C GLU A 705 -1.12 -17.24 7.06
N GLY A 706 -2.40 -17.10 6.73
CA GLY A 706 -2.87 -16.13 5.75
C GLY A 706 -2.26 -16.34 4.35
N ASP A 707 -2.13 -15.27 3.57
CA ASP A 707 -1.49 -15.31 2.26
C ASP A 707 0.04 -15.49 2.42
N GLY A 708 0.51 -16.73 2.59
CA GLY A 708 1.91 -17.05 2.91
C GLY A 708 2.38 -18.45 2.52
N TYR A 709 3.69 -18.69 2.64
CA TYR A 709 4.34 -19.95 2.24
C TYR A 709 5.19 -20.53 3.37
N TYR A 710 5.52 -21.81 3.26
CA TYR A 710 6.68 -22.34 3.99
C TYR A 710 7.95 -21.73 3.41
N GLU A 711 8.70 -21.01 4.23
CA GLU A 711 9.92 -20.33 3.82
C GLU A 711 10.81 -19.99 5.01
N GLY A 712 12.06 -19.65 4.72
CA GLY A 712 12.96 -19.13 5.72
C GLY A 712 12.56 -17.70 6.09
N ASP A 713 12.47 -17.41 7.39
CA ASP A 713 12.19 -16.11 7.93
C ASP A 713 13.29 -15.08 7.59
N ILE A 714 12.95 -14.17 6.69
CA ILE A 714 13.83 -13.11 6.22
C ILE A 714 14.07 -12.00 7.24
N THR A 715 13.35 -11.98 8.37
CA THR A 715 13.40 -10.87 9.35
C THR A 715 14.61 -10.95 10.28
N PHE A 716 15.15 -12.15 10.53
CA PHE A 716 16.19 -12.32 11.54
C PHE A 716 17.51 -11.65 11.22
N ALA A 717 17.98 -11.73 9.97
CA ALA A 717 19.25 -11.12 9.57
C ALA A 717 19.25 -9.58 9.74
N PRO A 718 18.25 -8.83 9.24
CA PRO A 718 18.22 -7.40 9.45
C PRO A 718 17.99 -7.01 10.92
N LEU A 719 17.18 -7.76 11.67
CA LEU A 719 17.02 -7.52 13.11
C LEU A 719 18.33 -7.78 13.88
N ALA A 720 19.06 -8.84 13.57
CA ALA A 720 20.35 -9.13 14.18
C ALA A 720 21.34 -7.99 13.92
N GLY A 721 21.41 -7.49 12.69
CA GLY A 721 22.26 -6.34 12.36
C GLY A 721 21.78 -5.01 12.98
N PHE A 722 20.47 -4.83 13.19
CA PHE A 722 19.92 -3.68 13.93
C PHE A 722 20.32 -3.72 15.41
N PHE A 723 20.21 -4.89 16.06
CA PHE A 723 20.49 -5.05 17.48
C PHE A 723 21.97 -5.30 17.82
N GLN A 724 22.85 -5.59 16.86
CA GLN A 724 24.25 -5.99 17.15
C GLN A 724 25.02 -5.02 18.07
N ASN A 725 24.73 -3.72 17.98
CA ASN A 725 25.33 -2.68 18.82
C ASN A 725 24.44 -2.22 19.98
N LEU A 726 23.15 -2.60 19.98
CA LEU A 726 22.17 -2.24 21.01
C LEU A 726 22.05 -3.32 22.09
N ASP A 727 22.03 -4.59 21.67
CA ASP A 727 21.95 -5.78 22.50
C ASP A 727 22.58 -6.97 21.78
N ARG A 728 23.86 -7.21 22.06
CA ARG A 728 24.65 -8.24 21.38
C ARG A 728 24.11 -9.66 21.64
N ASN A 729 23.71 -9.97 22.87
CA ASN A 729 23.22 -11.32 23.19
C ASN A 729 21.94 -11.64 22.40
N PHE A 730 21.05 -10.66 22.31
CA PHE A 730 19.83 -10.81 21.52
C PHE A 730 20.11 -10.89 20.02
N ALA A 731 21.07 -10.12 19.51
CA ALA A 731 21.52 -10.23 18.12
C ALA A 731 22.08 -11.63 17.81
N GLU A 732 22.87 -12.22 18.70
CA GLU A 732 23.40 -13.60 18.55
C GLU A 732 22.25 -14.65 18.54
N GLU A 733 21.16 -14.42 19.29
CA GLU A 733 19.94 -15.23 19.23
C GLU A 733 19.22 -15.15 17.88
N LEU A 734 19.21 -13.96 17.27
CA LEU A 734 18.67 -13.77 15.94
C LEU A 734 19.55 -14.42 14.86
N VAL A 735 20.88 -14.45 15.04
CA VAL A 735 21.78 -15.22 14.15
C VAL A 735 21.50 -16.72 14.22
N TRP A 736 21.13 -17.25 15.39
CA TRP A 736 20.64 -18.63 15.49
C TRP A 736 19.36 -18.82 14.66
N GLY A 737 18.42 -17.88 14.73
CA GLY A 737 17.23 -17.86 13.88
C GLY A 737 17.55 -17.93 12.39
N VAL A 738 18.51 -17.13 11.91
CA VAL A 738 18.99 -17.17 10.51
C VAL A 738 19.46 -18.59 10.13
N ARG A 739 20.30 -19.21 10.97
CA ARG A 739 20.89 -20.52 10.67
C ARG A 739 19.85 -21.64 10.62
N GLU A 740 18.89 -21.61 11.54
CA GLU A 740 17.84 -22.62 11.62
C GLU A 740 16.76 -22.45 10.56
N SER A 741 16.64 -21.24 10.00
CA SER A 741 15.58 -20.85 9.08
C SER A 741 16.12 -20.68 7.65
N ASN A 742 16.73 -21.74 7.13
CA ASN A 742 17.25 -21.84 5.75
C ASN A 742 18.37 -20.83 5.38
N ASN A 743 19.04 -20.22 6.36
CA ASN A 743 20.02 -19.14 6.13
C ASN A 743 19.44 -17.99 5.27
N ALA A 744 18.18 -17.64 5.52
CA ALA A 744 17.55 -16.49 4.88
C ALA A 744 18.18 -15.18 5.39
N ILE A 745 18.88 -14.44 4.53
CA ILE A 745 19.59 -13.20 4.87
C ILE A 745 18.84 -11.99 4.29
N GLY A 746 17.52 -11.93 4.49
CA GLY A 746 16.67 -10.85 3.99
C GLY A 746 15.78 -11.20 2.82
N GLY A 747 14.96 -10.23 2.41
CA GLY A 747 13.96 -10.37 1.36
C GLY A 747 13.98 -9.20 0.37
N HIS A 748 12.86 -8.99 -0.33
CA HIS A 748 12.77 -8.13 -1.52
C HIS A 748 13.54 -6.80 -1.40
N ALA A 749 14.48 -6.58 -2.32
CA ALA A 749 15.16 -5.30 -2.60
C ALA A 749 15.94 -4.59 -1.47
N ASP A 750 16.09 -5.21 -0.30
CA ASP A 750 16.84 -4.63 0.83
C ASP A 750 18.18 -5.35 1.05
N PRO A 751 19.32 -4.65 1.17
CA PRO A 751 20.65 -5.26 1.29
C PRO A 751 20.95 -5.77 2.73
N SER A 752 20.11 -6.67 3.25
CA SER A 752 20.24 -7.27 4.59
C SER A 752 21.58 -7.96 4.84
N TYR A 753 22.18 -8.53 3.79
CA TYR A 753 23.51 -9.11 3.85
C TYR A 753 24.61 -8.11 4.20
N LYS A 754 24.39 -6.80 3.97
CA LYS A 754 25.30 -5.73 4.41
C LYS A 754 25.07 -5.26 5.84
N LEU A 755 23.86 -5.46 6.36
CA LEU A 755 23.49 -5.00 7.70
C LEU A 755 24.03 -5.96 8.78
N LEU A 756 23.94 -7.27 8.54
CA LEU A 756 24.43 -8.31 9.44
C LEU A 756 25.95 -8.48 9.36
N ASP A 757 26.65 -8.38 10.49
CA ASP A 757 28.06 -8.77 10.60
C ASP A 757 28.23 -10.30 10.43
N PRO A 758 29.02 -10.79 9.46
CA PRO A 758 29.26 -12.22 9.27
C PRO A 758 30.05 -12.87 10.43
N ASP A 759 30.77 -12.10 11.25
CA ASP A 759 31.55 -12.61 12.39
C ASP A 759 30.69 -12.76 13.67
N LEU A 760 29.42 -12.35 13.65
CA LEU A 760 28.51 -12.47 14.80
C LEU A 760 28.17 -13.97 15.04
N PRO A 761 28.44 -14.54 16.23
CA PRO A 761 28.15 -15.93 16.50
C PRO A 761 26.65 -16.18 16.68
N ALA A 762 26.21 -17.42 16.48
CA ALA A 762 24.85 -17.83 16.81
C ALA A 762 24.77 -18.28 18.27
N ARG A 763 23.70 -17.87 18.96
CA ARG A 763 23.35 -18.29 20.31
C ARG A 763 21.94 -18.87 20.31
N GLN A 764 21.74 -20.06 20.83
CA GLN A 764 20.40 -20.63 20.88
C GLN A 764 19.50 -19.82 21.85
N PRO A 765 18.30 -19.38 21.42
CA PRO A 765 17.36 -18.69 22.31
C PRO A 765 16.70 -19.67 23.29
N GLN A 766 16.05 -19.13 24.31
CA GLN A 766 15.17 -19.91 25.19
C GLN A 766 13.71 -19.62 24.83
N LEU A 767 13.07 -20.58 24.17
CA LEU A 767 11.66 -20.49 23.76
C LEU A 767 10.81 -21.45 24.59
N SER A 768 9.63 -20.99 24.96
CA SER A 768 8.65 -21.74 25.74
C SER A 768 7.24 -21.37 25.28
N SER A 769 6.20 -21.97 25.86
CA SER A 769 4.82 -21.59 25.54
C SER A 769 4.54 -20.14 25.91
N GLU A 770 3.97 -19.36 24.99
CA GLU A 770 3.82 -17.91 25.10
C GLU A 770 2.51 -17.46 24.42
N TYR A 771 1.88 -16.42 24.99
CA TYR A 771 0.70 -15.76 24.42
C TYR A 771 1.11 -14.37 23.93
N PHE A 772 0.75 -14.07 22.67
CA PHE A 772 1.00 -12.78 22.04
C PHE A 772 -0.34 -12.05 21.83
N PRO A 773 -0.70 -11.10 22.72
CA PRO A 773 -1.90 -10.31 22.57
C PRO A 773 -2.08 -9.76 21.15
N GLY A 774 -3.27 -9.98 20.58
CA GLY A 774 -3.61 -9.54 19.22
C GLY A 774 -3.20 -10.48 18.08
N TYR A 775 -2.38 -11.49 18.33
CA TYR A 775 -1.97 -12.51 17.34
C TYR A 775 -2.53 -13.89 17.65
N GLY A 776 -2.13 -14.46 18.78
CA GLY A 776 -2.36 -15.87 19.04
C GLY A 776 -1.48 -16.43 20.13
N ILE A 777 -1.41 -17.76 20.19
CA ILE A 777 -0.72 -18.52 21.23
C ILE A 777 0.21 -19.53 20.57
N VAL A 778 1.39 -19.68 21.15
CA VAL A 778 2.29 -20.81 20.86
C VAL A 778 2.40 -21.66 22.12
N MET A 779 2.08 -22.94 22.03
CA MET A 779 2.28 -23.92 23.08
C MET A 779 3.35 -24.90 22.63
N ARG A 780 4.38 -25.13 23.45
CA ARG A 780 5.50 -25.99 23.07
C ARG A 780 6.15 -26.72 24.23
N SER A 781 6.83 -27.82 23.91
CA SER A 781 7.66 -28.57 24.85
C SER A 781 8.80 -29.29 24.13
N GLY A 782 10.02 -29.18 24.66
CA GLY A 782 11.21 -29.87 24.12
C GLY A 782 12.07 -29.05 23.17
N PHE A 783 11.79 -27.75 23.00
CA PHE A 783 12.62 -26.86 22.17
C PHE A 783 14.10 -26.88 22.61
N PRO A 784 15.07 -26.94 21.68
CA PRO A 784 14.93 -26.91 20.21
C PRO A 784 15.02 -28.30 19.56
N ASP A 785 14.77 -29.40 20.29
CA ASP A 785 14.83 -30.75 19.72
C ASP A 785 13.90 -30.83 18.49
N PRO A 786 14.34 -31.41 17.35
CA PRO A 786 13.48 -31.57 16.17
C PRO A 786 12.17 -32.33 16.43
N ARG A 787 12.09 -33.09 17.53
CA ARG A 787 10.89 -33.83 17.96
C ARG A 787 9.99 -33.06 18.91
N GLU A 788 10.24 -31.76 19.12
CA GLU A 788 9.44 -30.93 20.02
C GLU A 788 7.94 -31.02 19.70
N LEU A 789 7.14 -30.94 20.77
CA LEU A 789 5.71 -30.74 20.65
C LEU A 789 5.49 -29.26 20.39
N TYR A 790 4.73 -28.94 19.34
CA TYR A 790 4.43 -27.57 18.96
C TYR A 790 2.99 -27.46 18.50
N LEU A 791 2.27 -26.53 19.11
CA LEU A 791 0.95 -26.10 18.70
C LEU A 791 0.95 -24.57 18.57
N GLN A 792 0.54 -24.09 17.41
CA GLN A 792 0.28 -22.68 17.19
C GLN A 792 -1.20 -22.47 16.95
N ILE A 793 -1.79 -21.49 17.63
CA ILE A 793 -3.20 -21.13 17.52
C ILE A 793 -3.27 -19.67 17.13
N TYR A 794 -3.91 -19.39 16.00
CA TYR A 794 -4.15 -18.03 15.59
C TYR A 794 -5.42 -17.49 16.25
N ALA A 795 -5.28 -16.46 17.08
CA ALA A 795 -6.35 -15.90 17.88
C ALA A 795 -6.01 -14.48 18.36
N GLY A 796 -6.73 -13.45 17.90
CA GLY A 796 -6.58 -12.10 18.47
C GLY A 796 -6.97 -10.96 17.54
N GLY A 797 -7.26 -9.78 18.09
CA GLY A 797 -7.87 -8.69 17.33
C GLY A 797 -6.98 -7.90 16.37
N PHE A 798 -5.67 -8.19 16.25
CA PHE A 798 -4.72 -7.29 15.58
C PHE A 798 -4.14 -7.81 14.26
N SER A 799 -3.65 -9.05 14.19
CA SER A 799 -3.07 -9.59 12.95
C SER A 799 -4.20 -10.04 12.03
N TRP A 800 -4.51 -9.31 10.96
CA TRP A 800 -5.64 -9.63 10.07
C TRP A 800 -5.44 -9.21 8.61
N GLY A 801 -4.48 -8.32 8.32
CA GLY A 801 -4.14 -7.96 6.95
C GLY A 801 -3.58 -9.16 6.19
N HIS A 802 -4.01 -9.37 4.94
CA HIS A 802 -3.68 -10.58 4.18
C HIS A 802 -3.98 -11.91 4.94
N GLY A 803 -4.85 -11.86 5.95
CA GLY A 803 -5.25 -13.03 6.73
C GLY A 803 -6.36 -13.83 6.05
N HIS A 804 -6.49 -15.09 6.46
CA HIS A 804 -7.59 -15.97 6.05
C HIS A 804 -8.69 -15.98 7.13
N ASN A 805 -9.75 -16.76 6.93
CA ASN A 805 -10.78 -17.01 7.96
C ASN A 805 -10.34 -18.10 8.96
N ASP A 806 -9.11 -17.99 9.46
CA ASP A 806 -8.36 -19.01 10.20
C ASP A 806 -8.37 -18.79 11.74
N ARG A 807 -9.22 -17.90 12.25
CA ARG A 807 -9.27 -17.61 13.70
C ARG A 807 -9.76 -18.81 14.49
N GLY A 808 -9.00 -19.19 15.51
CA GLY A 808 -9.22 -20.39 16.31
C GLY A 808 -8.73 -21.69 15.65
N CYS A 809 -8.17 -21.61 14.44
CA CYS A 809 -7.49 -22.72 13.77
C CYS A 809 -6.09 -22.91 14.36
N TRP A 810 -5.46 -24.04 14.03
CA TRP A 810 -4.16 -24.40 14.59
C TRP A 810 -3.28 -25.20 13.65
N VAL A 811 -1.98 -25.13 13.93
CA VAL A 811 -0.95 -25.98 13.35
C VAL A 811 -0.32 -26.82 14.46
N LEU A 812 -0.17 -28.14 14.23
CA LEU A 812 0.33 -29.13 15.17
C LEU A 812 1.48 -29.93 14.58
N TYR A 813 2.61 -29.91 15.28
CA TYR A 813 3.79 -30.74 15.05
C TYR A 813 4.10 -31.53 16.32
N ALA A 814 4.48 -32.79 16.18
CA ALA A 814 4.90 -33.62 17.30
C ALA A 814 5.80 -34.75 16.82
N MET A 815 6.68 -35.24 17.70
CA MET A 815 7.51 -36.44 17.46
C MET A 815 8.38 -36.38 16.20
N GLY A 816 8.64 -35.18 15.66
CA GLY A 816 9.44 -34.94 14.46
C GLY A 816 8.63 -34.88 13.16
N ALA A 817 7.29 -34.84 13.23
CA ALA A 817 6.42 -34.83 12.07
C ALA A 817 5.45 -33.62 12.06
N PRO A 818 5.24 -32.98 10.89
CA PRO A 818 4.07 -32.15 10.63
C PRO A 818 2.83 -33.05 10.60
N LEU A 819 1.82 -32.72 11.41
CA LEU A 819 0.59 -33.52 11.50
C LEU A 819 -0.58 -32.74 10.94
N MET A 820 -0.94 -31.63 11.58
CA MET A 820 -1.99 -30.73 11.13
C MET A 820 -1.32 -29.43 10.73
N VAL A 821 -1.30 -29.13 9.44
CA VAL A 821 -0.64 -27.94 8.93
C VAL A 821 -1.63 -27.05 8.18
N ASP A 822 -1.19 -25.85 7.83
CA ASP A 822 -1.97 -24.94 6.98
C ASP A 822 -1.50 -25.03 5.52
N PHE A 823 -2.40 -24.73 4.59
CA PHE A 823 -2.09 -24.74 3.16
C PHE A 823 -1.18 -23.56 2.81
N ALA A 824 -0.05 -23.83 2.16
CA ALA A 824 0.85 -22.78 1.68
C ALA A 824 0.30 -22.02 0.46
N ALA A 825 -0.67 -21.13 0.68
CA ALA A 825 -1.42 -20.46 -0.37
C ALA A 825 -1.33 -18.93 -0.32
N MET A 826 -1.49 -18.29 -1.48
CA MET A 826 -1.51 -16.83 -1.64
C MET A 826 -2.66 -16.44 -2.58
N TYR A 827 -2.39 -15.71 -3.67
CA TYR A 827 -3.44 -15.28 -4.61
C TYR A 827 -3.94 -16.41 -5.53
N THR A 828 -3.15 -17.45 -5.78
CA THR A 828 -3.54 -18.55 -6.69
C THR A 828 -2.81 -19.86 -6.33
N PRO A 829 -3.51 -20.91 -5.86
CA PRO A 829 -4.94 -20.89 -5.50
C PRO A 829 -5.19 -19.97 -4.30
N SER A 830 -6.39 -19.40 -4.23
CA SER A 830 -6.87 -18.82 -2.97
C SER A 830 -7.33 -19.95 -2.05
N MET A 831 -7.04 -19.88 -0.76
CA MET A 831 -7.46 -20.88 0.25
C MET A 831 -7.94 -20.17 1.52
N ARG A 832 -8.80 -19.15 1.38
CA ARG A 832 -9.07 -18.17 2.45
C ARG A 832 -10.20 -18.59 3.39
N GLU A 833 -11.00 -19.57 2.99
CA GLU A 833 -12.21 -20.00 3.67
C GLU A 833 -11.91 -20.89 4.88
N ALA A 834 -12.68 -20.73 5.97
CA ALA A 834 -12.38 -21.37 7.24
C ALA A 834 -12.34 -22.91 7.14
N TRP A 835 -13.15 -23.52 6.27
CA TRP A 835 -13.16 -24.99 6.11
C TRP A 835 -11.86 -25.56 5.53
N LEU A 836 -10.98 -24.74 4.96
CA LEU A 836 -9.68 -25.15 4.44
C LEU A 836 -8.59 -25.19 5.53
N HIS A 837 -8.88 -24.75 6.75
CA HIS A 837 -7.92 -24.70 7.84
C HIS A 837 -8.19 -25.76 8.91
N SER A 838 -7.12 -26.28 9.51
CA SER A 838 -7.19 -27.22 10.63
C SER A 838 -7.82 -26.58 11.86
N GLY A 839 -8.99 -27.06 12.25
CA GLY A 839 -9.81 -26.47 13.32
C GLY A 839 -10.88 -25.50 12.84
N GLY A 840 -11.01 -25.28 11.53
CA GLY A 840 -11.98 -24.35 10.96
C GLY A 840 -13.42 -24.58 11.40
N LEU A 841 -14.10 -23.54 11.86
CA LEU A 841 -15.53 -23.56 12.19
C LEU A 841 -16.36 -22.96 11.05
N THR A 842 -17.20 -23.78 10.41
CA THR A 842 -18.09 -23.36 9.31
C THR A 842 -19.52 -23.77 9.54
N PHE A 843 -20.45 -23.23 8.74
CA PHE A 843 -21.87 -23.47 8.91
C PHE A 843 -22.57 -23.79 7.59
N ASN A 844 -23.64 -24.59 7.67
CA ASN A 844 -24.58 -24.85 6.57
C ASN A 844 -23.93 -25.17 5.22
N HIS A 845 -22.97 -26.09 5.18
CA HIS A 845 -22.44 -26.64 3.93
C HIS A 845 -23.59 -27.24 3.10
N ASP A 846 -23.68 -26.84 1.83
CA ASP A 846 -24.58 -27.41 0.84
C ASP A 846 -23.75 -27.94 -0.34
N GLU A 847 -23.53 -29.24 -0.32
CA GLU A 847 -22.80 -29.98 -1.35
C GLU A 847 -23.75 -30.80 -2.26
N THR A 848 -25.00 -30.35 -2.38
CA THR A 848 -25.99 -31.02 -3.24
C THR A 848 -25.62 -30.82 -4.72
N ILE A 849 -25.46 -31.91 -5.47
CA ILE A 849 -25.15 -31.84 -6.90
C ILE A 849 -26.39 -31.35 -7.67
N ARG A 850 -26.28 -30.18 -8.30
CA ARG A 850 -27.34 -29.55 -9.12
C ARG A 850 -26.82 -29.15 -10.48
N ARG A 851 -27.68 -29.18 -11.51
CA ARG A 851 -27.32 -28.63 -12.82
C ARG A 851 -27.31 -27.10 -12.76
N SER A 852 -26.29 -26.51 -13.35
CA SER A 852 -26.05 -25.07 -13.40
C SER A 852 -27.28 -24.25 -13.85
N PHE A 853 -28.09 -24.75 -14.79
CA PHE A 853 -29.23 -24.03 -15.40
C PHE A 853 -30.59 -24.27 -14.74
N SER A 854 -30.65 -24.83 -13.53
CA SER A 854 -31.92 -25.30 -12.96
C SER A 854 -32.83 -24.20 -12.39
N ASP A 855 -32.32 -23.03 -11.96
CA ASP A 855 -33.15 -21.90 -11.51
C ASP A 855 -32.43 -20.53 -11.62
N ALA A 856 -33.20 -19.44 -11.81
CA ALA A 856 -32.68 -18.07 -11.89
C ALA A 856 -32.26 -17.47 -10.52
N ALA A 857 -32.80 -18.01 -9.42
CA ALA A 857 -32.45 -17.59 -8.05
C ALA A 857 -31.02 -18.02 -7.64
N ASP A 858 -30.50 -19.11 -8.22
CA ASP A 858 -29.16 -19.64 -7.99
C ASP A 858 -28.09 -18.95 -8.86
N GLY A 859 -28.35 -17.77 -9.42
CA GLY A 859 -27.48 -17.13 -10.42
C GLY A 859 -26.39 -16.21 -9.86
N TRP A 860 -26.37 -15.90 -8.56
CA TRP A 860 -25.54 -14.82 -8.02
C TRP A 860 -24.03 -15.07 -8.17
N TRP A 861 -23.58 -16.33 -8.07
CA TRP A 861 -22.16 -16.70 -8.25
C TRP A 861 -21.67 -16.58 -9.69
N ARG A 862 -22.57 -16.50 -10.68
CA ARG A 862 -22.21 -16.31 -12.11
C ARG A 862 -21.64 -14.93 -12.42
N LYS A 863 -21.74 -13.99 -11.48
CA LYS A 863 -21.08 -12.67 -11.57
C LYS A 863 -19.56 -12.80 -11.60
N SER A 864 -19.00 -13.85 -10.97
CA SER A 864 -17.57 -14.14 -11.05
C SER A 864 -17.26 -14.97 -12.30
N PRO A 865 -16.23 -14.60 -13.09
CA PRO A 865 -15.71 -15.42 -14.18
C PRO A 865 -15.27 -16.82 -13.74
N SER A 866 -14.92 -17.00 -12.46
CA SER A 866 -14.43 -18.27 -11.90
C SER A 866 -15.50 -19.38 -12.00
N TYR A 867 -16.77 -19.04 -11.72
CA TYR A 867 -17.87 -20.02 -11.62
C TYR A 867 -18.85 -19.99 -12.79
N ARG A 868 -18.90 -18.88 -13.56
CA ARG A 868 -19.94 -18.61 -14.57
C ARG A 868 -20.21 -19.78 -15.51
N ASP A 869 -19.15 -20.47 -15.92
CA ASP A 869 -19.18 -21.48 -17.00
C ASP A 869 -19.20 -22.93 -16.47
N LEU A 870 -19.42 -23.14 -15.16
CA LEU A 870 -19.52 -24.49 -14.58
C LEU A 870 -20.80 -25.23 -15.02
N ALA A 871 -20.68 -26.53 -15.30
CA ALA A 871 -21.80 -27.39 -15.68
C ALA A 871 -22.65 -27.87 -14.48
N VAL A 872 -21.99 -28.07 -13.34
CA VAL A 872 -22.60 -28.35 -12.03
C VAL A 872 -22.56 -27.06 -11.24
N ALA A 873 -23.64 -26.70 -10.56
CA ALA A 873 -23.64 -25.52 -9.69
C ALA A 873 -22.57 -25.68 -8.59
N PRO A 874 -21.82 -24.63 -8.23
CA PRO A 874 -20.85 -24.70 -7.14
C PRO A 874 -21.54 -25.09 -5.83
N PHE A 875 -20.80 -25.74 -4.94
CA PHE A 875 -21.22 -25.94 -3.56
C PHE A 875 -21.20 -24.62 -2.80
N THR A 876 -21.88 -24.54 -1.66
CA THR A 876 -21.84 -23.33 -0.83
C THR A 876 -21.59 -23.63 0.63
N VAL A 877 -21.00 -22.67 1.33
CA VAL A 877 -20.75 -22.69 2.77
C VAL A 877 -20.99 -21.30 3.35
N LEU A 878 -21.39 -21.22 4.62
CA LEU A 878 -21.42 -19.97 5.36
C LEU A 878 -20.09 -19.73 6.08
N GLU A 879 -19.44 -18.65 5.69
CA GLU A 879 -18.14 -18.19 6.18
C GLU A 879 -18.30 -16.96 7.07
N GLN A 880 -17.52 -16.91 8.15
CA GLN A 880 -17.53 -15.80 9.10
C GLN A 880 -16.93 -14.54 8.45
N ARG A 881 -17.51 -13.36 8.69
CA ARG A 881 -17.00 -12.08 8.15
C ARG A 881 -16.95 -10.97 9.19
N PRO A 882 -16.16 -9.91 8.95
CA PRO A 882 -16.24 -8.67 9.71
C PRO A 882 -17.67 -8.13 9.74
N ASP A 883 -18.22 -7.96 10.95
CA ASP A 883 -19.56 -7.38 11.11
C ASP A 883 -19.48 -5.88 10.73
N PRO A 884 -20.19 -5.43 9.68
CA PRO A 884 -20.13 -4.04 9.25
C PRO A 884 -20.62 -3.05 10.33
N GLU A 885 -21.42 -3.51 11.28
CA GLU A 885 -21.95 -2.71 12.40
C GLU A 885 -20.99 -2.64 13.60
N SER A 886 -19.86 -3.34 13.54
CA SER A 886 -18.87 -3.36 14.62
C SER A 886 -18.06 -2.07 14.66
N GLU A 887 -17.92 -1.51 15.86
CA GLU A 887 -17.07 -0.35 16.14
C GLU A 887 -15.66 -0.74 16.62
N ARG A 888 -15.42 -2.05 16.84
CA ARG A 888 -14.15 -2.56 17.37
C ARG A 888 -13.68 -3.78 16.58
N GLU A 889 -12.40 -3.84 16.28
CA GLU A 889 -11.78 -4.96 15.56
C GLU A 889 -11.94 -6.29 16.32
N ILE A 890 -11.90 -6.25 17.66
CA ILE A 890 -12.03 -7.43 18.52
C ILE A 890 -13.39 -8.13 18.42
N ASP A 891 -14.46 -7.39 18.11
CA ASP A 891 -15.80 -7.96 17.94
C ASP A 891 -15.90 -8.79 16.65
N THR A 892 -15.03 -8.51 15.67
CA THR A 892 -14.91 -9.25 14.42
C THR A 892 -13.98 -10.46 14.56
N PHE A 893 -12.84 -10.27 15.21
CA PHE A 893 -11.70 -11.18 15.14
C PHE A 893 -11.56 -12.09 16.38
N GLY A 894 -12.22 -11.75 17.47
CA GLY A 894 -12.15 -12.47 18.74
C GLY A 894 -10.91 -12.17 19.57
N GLU A 895 -10.88 -12.72 20.77
CA GLU A 895 -9.84 -12.51 21.77
C GLU A 895 -9.45 -13.79 22.50
N VAL A 896 -8.20 -13.85 22.96
CA VAL A 896 -7.75 -14.88 23.91
C VAL A 896 -8.17 -14.44 25.31
N THR A 897 -9.02 -15.23 25.94
CA THR A 897 -9.59 -14.93 27.27
C THR A 897 -8.78 -15.55 28.41
N ALA A 898 -7.98 -16.58 28.12
CA ALA A 898 -7.07 -17.18 29.09
C ALA A 898 -5.88 -17.86 28.40
N PHE A 899 -4.71 -17.80 29.05
CA PHE A 899 -3.54 -18.59 28.72
C PHE A 899 -2.80 -18.98 30.02
N ARG A 900 -2.43 -20.25 30.15
CA ARG A 900 -1.75 -20.82 31.32
C ARG A 900 -0.76 -21.87 30.84
N SER A 901 0.49 -21.80 31.29
CA SER A 901 1.53 -22.77 30.94
C SER A 901 2.06 -23.45 32.19
N ALA A 902 2.16 -24.78 32.15
CA ALA A 902 2.75 -25.60 33.20
C ALA A 902 3.67 -26.68 32.61
N PRO A 903 4.55 -27.32 33.40
CA PRO A 903 5.42 -28.39 32.91
C PRO A 903 4.65 -29.59 32.33
N GLU A 904 3.46 -29.89 32.85
CA GLU A 904 2.68 -31.06 32.43
C GLU A 904 1.65 -30.77 31.33
N ALA A 905 1.15 -29.54 31.23
CA ALA A 905 0.20 -29.14 30.21
C ALA A 905 0.09 -27.61 30.07
N ASP A 906 -0.34 -27.17 28.89
CA ASP A 906 -0.77 -25.80 28.63
C ASP A 906 -2.28 -25.74 28.48
N TYR A 907 -2.88 -24.60 28.84
CA TYR A 907 -4.28 -24.29 28.64
C TYR A 907 -4.44 -22.93 27.96
N ALA A 908 -5.37 -22.85 27.01
CA ALA A 908 -5.86 -21.59 26.51
C ALA A 908 -7.35 -21.59 26.26
N ALA A 909 -7.93 -20.40 26.23
CA ALA A 909 -9.29 -20.18 25.78
C ALA A 909 -9.38 -18.92 24.92
N MET A 910 -10.25 -18.96 23.92
CA MET A 910 -10.61 -17.81 23.09
C MET A 910 -12.12 -17.65 23.00
N GLN A 911 -12.55 -16.42 22.70
CA GLN A 911 -13.94 -16.09 22.44
C GLN A 911 -14.06 -15.23 21.20
N ARG A 912 -15.04 -15.54 20.34
CA ARG A 912 -15.39 -14.75 19.16
C ARG A 912 -16.90 -14.59 19.07
N ARG A 913 -17.34 -13.38 18.76
CA ARG A 913 -18.74 -13.10 18.44
C ARG A 913 -18.96 -13.27 16.94
N ILE A 914 -20.01 -13.98 16.55
CA ILE A 914 -20.37 -14.20 15.15
C ILE A 914 -21.82 -13.76 14.97
N ARG A 915 -22.05 -12.79 14.09
CA ARG A 915 -23.40 -12.29 13.76
C ARG A 915 -23.62 -12.10 12.27
N TYR A 916 -22.54 -11.87 11.53
CA TYR A 916 -22.55 -11.59 10.10
C TYR A 916 -21.66 -12.60 9.38
N LEU A 917 -22.23 -13.26 8.38
CA LEU A 917 -21.59 -14.29 7.58
C LEU A 917 -21.86 -14.03 6.10
N HIS A 918 -21.03 -14.63 5.25
CA HIS A 918 -21.27 -14.69 3.81
C HIS A 918 -21.56 -16.13 3.41
N ARG A 919 -22.59 -16.34 2.59
CA ARG A 919 -22.70 -17.56 1.79
C ARG A 919 -21.78 -17.42 0.60
N VAL A 920 -20.75 -18.24 0.54
CA VAL A 920 -19.74 -18.23 -0.52
C VAL A 920 -19.81 -19.53 -1.33
N PRO A 921 -19.50 -19.48 -2.64
CA PRO A 921 -19.45 -20.67 -3.48
C PRO A 921 -18.05 -21.29 -3.43
N TYR A 922 -17.97 -22.60 -3.68
CA TYR A 922 -16.72 -23.30 -3.97
C TYR A 922 -16.98 -24.45 -4.94
N ALA A 923 -15.95 -24.83 -5.70
CA ALA A 923 -16.01 -25.97 -6.61
C ALA A 923 -14.88 -26.95 -6.28
N LEU A 924 -15.15 -28.24 -6.47
CA LEU A 924 -14.17 -29.30 -6.28
C LEU A 924 -13.90 -30.01 -7.61
N ALA A 925 -12.68 -30.51 -7.78
CA ALA A 925 -12.26 -31.24 -8.97
C ALA A 925 -13.27 -32.32 -9.39
N GLU A 926 -13.81 -33.05 -8.42
CA GLU A 926 -15.01 -33.87 -8.58
C GLU A 926 -16.11 -33.30 -7.66
N PRO A 927 -17.28 -32.87 -8.19
CA PRO A 927 -17.84 -33.14 -9.53
C PRO A 927 -17.66 -32.02 -10.58
N HIS A 928 -16.94 -30.93 -10.31
CA HIS A 928 -16.97 -29.71 -11.16
C HIS A 928 -15.89 -29.66 -12.25
N GLY A 929 -14.89 -30.54 -12.20
CA GLY A 929 -13.78 -30.64 -13.14
C GLY A 929 -12.49 -29.92 -12.72
N ARG A 930 -12.56 -28.99 -11.75
CA ARG A 930 -11.41 -28.32 -11.14
C ARG A 930 -11.77 -27.74 -9.77
N ASP A 931 -10.77 -27.55 -8.91
CA ASP A 931 -10.92 -26.83 -7.66
C ASP A 931 -11.00 -25.31 -7.91
N ILE A 932 -11.97 -24.64 -7.27
CA ILE A 932 -12.17 -23.18 -7.36
C ILE A 932 -12.61 -22.66 -5.99
N PHE A 933 -11.85 -21.71 -5.47
CA PHE A 933 -12.09 -21.01 -4.21
C PHE A 933 -11.95 -19.51 -4.47
N ASP A 934 -13.09 -18.84 -4.59
CA ASP A 934 -13.24 -17.42 -4.91
C ASP A 934 -14.53 -16.95 -4.23
N ASP A 935 -14.37 -16.05 -3.28
CA ASP A 935 -15.42 -15.56 -2.40
C ASP A 935 -15.93 -14.16 -2.79
N SER A 936 -15.45 -13.62 -3.93
CA SER A 936 -15.90 -12.33 -4.45
C SER A 936 -17.40 -12.30 -4.74
N PRO A 937 -18.05 -13.34 -5.30
CA PRO A 937 -19.49 -13.43 -5.22
C PRO A 937 -19.89 -13.95 -3.83
N HIS A 938 -20.90 -13.34 -3.20
CA HIS A 938 -21.48 -13.84 -1.96
C HIS A 938 -22.91 -13.35 -1.75
N GLU A 939 -23.62 -13.99 -0.82
CA GLU A 939 -24.85 -13.49 -0.22
C GLU A 939 -24.60 -13.16 1.26
N GLU A 940 -25.03 -11.98 1.71
CA GLU A 940 -24.93 -11.57 3.10
C GLU A 940 -25.95 -12.34 3.97
N VAL A 941 -25.51 -12.83 5.13
CA VAL A 941 -26.36 -13.52 6.11
C VAL A 941 -26.18 -12.89 7.49
N PHE A 942 -27.25 -12.30 8.00
CA PHE A 942 -27.32 -11.79 9.37
C PHE A 942 -28.04 -12.79 10.27
N LEU A 943 -27.43 -13.10 11.40
CA LEU A 943 -28.05 -13.98 12.38
C LEU A 943 -29.07 -13.23 13.23
N THR A 944 -30.13 -13.96 13.59
CA THR A 944 -31.16 -13.49 14.52
C THR A 944 -30.55 -13.22 15.90
N ASN A 945 -29.71 -14.15 16.36
CA ASN A 945 -28.94 -14.03 17.60
C ASN A 945 -27.46 -14.19 17.29
N ALA A 946 -26.61 -13.36 17.89
CA ALA A 946 -25.18 -13.54 17.75
C ALA A 946 -24.75 -14.84 18.44
N ILE A 947 -23.89 -15.60 17.77
CA ILE A 947 -23.21 -16.76 18.35
C ILE A 947 -22.02 -16.25 19.14
N VAL A 948 -21.91 -16.68 20.38
CA VAL A 948 -20.68 -16.55 21.17
C VAL A 948 -19.93 -17.87 21.05
N TRP A 949 -18.95 -17.90 20.17
CA TRP A 949 -18.08 -19.05 20.01
C TRP A 949 -16.96 -18.97 21.05
N THR A 950 -16.95 -19.93 21.98
CA THR A 950 -15.84 -20.15 22.90
C THR A 950 -15.10 -21.40 22.50
N ARG A 951 -13.78 -21.32 22.35
CA ARG A 951 -12.92 -22.49 22.15
C ARG A 951 -11.89 -22.59 23.26
N GLN A 952 -11.75 -23.77 23.85
CA GLN A 952 -10.76 -24.08 24.88
C GLN A 952 -9.81 -25.18 24.38
N TYR A 953 -8.54 -25.08 24.78
CA TYR A 953 -7.46 -25.98 24.40
C TYR A 953 -6.72 -26.45 25.64
N VAL A 954 -6.38 -27.73 25.71
CA VAL A 954 -5.41 -28.28 26.65
C VAL A 954 -4.37 -29.09 25.88
N LEU A 955 -3.13 -28.62 25.83
CA LEU A 955 -2.01 -29.35 25.24
C LEU A 955 -1.25 -30.08 26.35
N VAL A 956 -1.40 -31.40 26.41
CA VAL A 956 -0.76 -32.24 27.43
C VAL A 956 0.67 -32.58 26.99
N LYS A 957 1.64 -32.26 27.84
CA LYS A 957 3.07 -32.48 27.61
C LYS A 957 3.47 -33.86 28.15
N GLY A 958 4.23 -34.60 27.34
CA GLY A 958 4.67 -35.95 27.66
C GLY A 958 5.78 -36.02 28.71
N GLY A 959 6.44 -34.89 29.00
CA GLY A 959 7.67 -34.89 29.79
C GLY A 959 8.76 -35.68 29.07
N GLY A 960 9.26 -36.75 29.69
CA GLY A 960 10.22 -37.68 29.07
C GLY A 960 9.59 -38.78 28.21
N ASP A 961 8.26 -38.90 28.19
CA ASP A 961 7.52 -39.90 27.41
C ASP A 961 6.74 -39.21 26.29
N GLU A 962 7.35 -39.16 25.10
CA GLU A 962 6.74 -38.52 23.92
C GLU A 962 5.38 -39.16 23.55
N GLY A 963 5.17 -40.45 23.81
CA GLY A 963 3.93 -41.19 23.51
C GLY A 963 2.72 -40.76 24.34
N ARG A 964 2.92 -39.90 25.35
CA ARG A 964 1.87 -39.40 26.24
C ARG A 964 1.44 -37.96 25.92
N GLN A 965 1.85 -37.43 24.77
CA GLN A 965 1.48 -36.09 24.31
C GLN A 965 0.14 -36.13 23.57
N PHE A 966 -0.75 -35.16 23.81
CA PHE A 966 -2.02 -35.03 23.08
C PHE A 966 -2.63 -33.64 23.26
N LEU A 967 -3.49 -33.25 22.32
CA LEU A 967 -4.29 -32.02 22.36
C LEU A 967 -5.76 -32.36 22.66
N VAL A 968 -6.38 -31.56 23.52
CA VAL A 968 -7.82 -31.61 23.79
C VAL A 968 -8.43 -30.27 23.42
N VAL A 969 -9.47 -30.26 22.58
CA VAL A 969 -10.17 -29.05 22.11
C VAL A 969 -11.64 -29.15 22.47
N ARG A 970 -12.22 -28.07 23.00
CA ARG A 970 -13.66 -27.98 23.27
C ARG A 970 -14.24 -26.67 22.75
N ASP A 971 -15.34 -26.76 22.02
CA ASP A 971 -16.15 -25.64 21.57
C ASP A 971 -17.48 -25.54 22.32
N ASP A 972 -17.92 -24.31 22.52
CA ASP A 972 -19.28 -23.92 22.90
C ASP A 972 -19.80 -22.88 21.90
N LEU A 973 -21.04 -23.03 21.44
CA LEU A 973 -21.65 -22.20 20.39
C LEU A 973 -22.94 -21.54 20.91
N GLU A 974 -22.88 -20.97 22.11
CA GLU A 974 -24.01 -20.29 22.73
C GLU A 974 -24.65 -19.26 21.79
N GLY A 975 -25.98 -19.22 21.78
CA GLY A 975 -26.76 -18.32 20.91
C GLY A 975 -27.05 -18.88 19.52
N ASN A 976 -26.35 -19.94 19.07
CA ASN A 976 -26.65 -20.58 17.79
C ASN A 976 -28.01 -21.29 17.84
N THR A 977 -28.99 -20.74 17.13
CA THR A 977 -30.37 -21.27 17.08
C THR A 977 -30.79 -21.69 15.67
N GLU A 978 -30.01 -21.34 14.65
CA GLU A 978 -30.43 -21.45 13.25
C GLU A 978 -29.40 -22.08 12.29
N LEU A 979 -28.14 -22.25 12.71
CA LEU A 979 -27.07 -22.76 11.86
C LEU A 979 -26.60 -24.16 12.29
N ASP A 980 -26.37 -25.04 11.32
CA ASP A 980 -25.74 -26.35 11.53
C ASP A 980 -24.22 -26.17 11.40
N ALA A 981 -23.50 -26.40 12.49
CA ALA A 981 -22.06 -26.13 12.59
C ALA A 981 -21.21 -27.32 12.13
N ASN A 982 -19.99 -27.05 11.69
CA ASN A 982 -19.02 -28.05 11.25
C ASN A 982 -17.64 -27.71 11.80
N LEU A 983 -16.94 -28.71 12.32
CA LEU A 983 -15.53 -28.64 12.66
C LEU A 983 -14.72 -29.34 11.56
N ASN A 984 -13.78 -28.63 10.95
CA ASN A 984 -12.94 -29.15 9.87
C ASN A 984 -11.55 -29.48 10.42
N LEU A 985 -11.09 -30.72 10.28
CA LEU A 985 -9.78 -31.19 10.75
C LEU A 985 -8.97 -31.70 9.56
N TRP A 986 -7.89 -31.00 9.20
CA TRP A 986 -6.98 -31.42 8.14
C TRP A 986 -5.74 -32.07 8.72
N CYS A 987 -5.29 -33.16 8.10
CA CYS A 987 -4.05 -33.82 8.48
C CYS A 987 -3.22 -34.13 7.23
N LEU A 988 -1.91 -33.91 7.33
CA LEU A 988 -0.93 -34.34 6.35
C LEU A 988 -0.77 -35.87 6.43
N ALA A 989 -1.53 -36.58 5.60
CA ALA A 989 -1.72 -38.02 5.72
C ALA A 989 -1.90 -38.68 4.35
N ASP A 990 -1.58 -39.97 4.27
CA ASP A 990 -1.82 -40.81 3.09
C ASP A 990 -3.21 -41.47 3.13
N ARG A 991 -3.78 -41.63 4.33
CA ARG A 991 -5.08 -42.29 4.53
C ARG A 991 -5.78 -41.78 5.79
N LEU A 992 -7.11 -41.77 5.76
CA LEU A 992 -7.98 -41.54 6.91
C LEU A 992 -8.97 -42.70 7.06
N ASP A 993 -8.98 -43.35 8.22
CA ASP A 993 -9.97 -44.35 8.62
C ASP A 993 -10.89 -43.75 9.70
N VAL A 994 -12.22 -43.78 9.50
CA VAL A 994 -13.19 -43.23 10.47
C VAL A 994 -14.17 -44.31 10.91
N GLU A 995 -14.22 -44.58 12.21
CA GLU A 995 -15.07 -45.59 12.83
C GLU A 995 -15.79 -44.99 14.05
N GLY A 996 -17.09 -44.71 13.90
CA GLY A 996 -17.91 -44.13 14.96
C GLY A 996 -17.37 -42.78 15.44
N GLN A 997 -16.93 -42.72 16.70
CA GLN A 997 -16.34 -41.53 17.33
C GLN A 997 -14.82 -41.42 17.12
N THR A 998 -14.19 -42.40 16.46
CA THR A 998 -12.74 -42.43 16.25
C THR A 998 -12.37 -42.13 14.81
N ALA A 999 -11.27 -41.41 14.62
CA ALA A 999 -10.63 -41.20 13.33
C ALA A 999 -9.13 -41.47 13.47
N PHE A 1000 -8.54 -42.08 12.45
CA PHE A 1000 -7.13 -42.45 12.43
C PHE A 1000 -6.52 -42.07 11.09
N TRP A 1001 -5.63 -41.08 11.11
CA TRP A 1001 -4.84 -40.71 9.94
C TRP A 1001 -3.52 -41.47 9.94
N THR A 1002 -3.21 -42.13 8.83
CA THR A 1002 -1.87 -42.67 8.57
C THR A 1002 -1.01 -41.54 8.01
N GLY A 1003 -0.08 -41.02 8.80
CA GLY A 1003 0.69 -39.82 8.45
C GLY A 1003 1.78 -40.07 7.40
N GLN A 1004 2.32 -39.00 6.81
CA GLN A 1004 3.33 -39.10 5.75
C GLN A 1004 4.78 -39.28 6.28
N HIS A 1005 5.00 -39.15 7.60
CA HIS A 1005 6.34 -39.07 8.22
C HIS A 1005 6.49 -39.91 9.51
N ASP A 1006 6.12 -41.20 9.46
CA ASP A 1006 6.26 -42.20 10.54
C ASP A 1006 5.55 -41.90 11.87
N VAL A 1007 4.75 -40.85 11.90
CA VAL A 1007 3.86 -40.49 12.99
C VAL A 1007 2.45 -40.39 12.41
N ASP A 1008 1.54 -41.13 13.01
CA ASP A 1008 0.12 -41.19 12.69
C ASP A 1008 -0.65 -40.29 13.68
N LEU A 1009 -1.88 -39.89 13.33
CA LEU A 1009 -2.72 -39.07 14.21
C LEU A 1009 -4.01 -39.82 14.56
N PHE A 1010 -4.20 -40.08 15.85
CA PHE A 1010 -5.46 -40.61 16.39
C PHE A 1010 -6.34 -39.46 16.87
N ALA A 1011 -7.63 -39.51 16.55
CA ALA A 1011 -8.63 -38.59 17.06
C ALA A 1011 -9.83 -39.31 17.67
N PHE A 1012 -10.33 -38.76 18.77
CA PHE A 1012 -11.58 -39.16 19.39
C PHE A 1012 -12.51 -37.96 19.53
N VAL A 1013 -13.69 -38.04 18.92
CA VAL A 1013 -14.75 -37.04 18.97
C VAL A 1013 -15.75 -37.44 20.05
N SER A 1014 -15.67 -36.80 21.20
CA SER A 1014 -16.57 -36.99 22.35
C SER A 1014 -17.91 -36.28 22.17
N GLU A 1015 -17.89 -35.12 21.51
CA GLU A 1015 -19.09 -34.37 21.12
C GLU A 1015 -18.90 -33.89 19.67
N PRO A 1016 -19.87 -34.13 18.76
CA PRO A 1016 -21.14 -34.84 18.97
C PRO A 1016 -20.97 -36.32 19.31
N ARG A 1017 -21.90 -36.88 20.12
CA ARG A 1017 -21.87 -38.30 20.54
C ARG A 1017 -22.01 -39.29 19.37
N ALA A 1018 -22.52 -38.81 18.23
CA ALA A 1018 -22.53 -39.52 16.94
C ALA A 1018 -22.57 -38.51 15.79
N PHE A 1019 -21.88 -38.79 14.69
CA PHE A 1019 -21.89 -37.96 13.49
C PHE A 1019 -21.67 -38.78 12.23
N SER A 1020 -22.03 -38.20 11.08
CA SER A 1020 -21.68 -38.73 9.76
C SER A 1020 -20.53 -37.91 9.22
N PRO A 1021 -19.30 -38.45 9.16
CA PRO A 1021 -18.14 -37.70 8.69
C PRO A 1021 -18.31 -37.33 7.21
N ALA A 1022 -17.77 -36.18 6.81
CA ALA A 1022 -17.45 -35.92 5.42
C ALA A 1022 -15.92 -35.84 5.28
N THR A 1023 -15.37 -36.51 4.28
CA THR A 1023 -13.92 -36.55 4.03
C THR A 1023 -13.60 -36.00 2.65
N ARG A 1024 -12.44 -35.35 2.55
CA ARG A 1024 -11.92 -34.76 1.31
C ARG A 1024 -10.41 -34.93 1.29
N THR A 1025 -9.86 -35.22 0.12
CA THR A 1025 -8.43 -35.05 -0.14
C THR A 1025 -8.28 -33.83 -1.02
N LEU A 1026 -7.48 -32.87 -0.58
CA LEU A 1026 -7.19 -31.66 -1.35
C LEU A 1026 -5.68 -31.46 -1.36
N GLY A 1027 -5.18 -30.98 -2.49
CA GLY A 1027 -3.82 -30.52 -2.56
C GLY A 1027 -3.58 -29.62 -3.74
N HIS A 1028 -2.58 -28.77 -3.62
CA HIS A 1028 -2.19 -27.87 -4.68
C HIS A 1028 -0.67 -27.85 -4.83
N ASP A 1029 -0.25 -27.45 -6.02
CA ASP A 1029 1.14 -27.15 -6.26
C ASP A 1029 1.43 -25.75 -5.71
N CYS A 1030 2.64 -25.55 -5.21
CA CYS A 1030 3.07 -24.26 -4.69
C CYS A 1030 4.44 -23.89 -5.29
N GLY A 1031 4.66 -22.60 -5.51
CA GLY A 1031 5.96 -22.04 -5.88
C GLY A 1031 6.74 -21.55 -4.64
N PHE A 1032 8.00 -21.14 -4.82
CA PHE A 1032 8.89 -20.53 -3.81
C PHE A 1032 9.57 -21.48 -2.80
N GLY A 1033 10.59 -20.95 -2.09
CA GLY A 1033 11.83 -21.63 -1.65
C GLY A 1033 11.74 -23.05 -1.07
N PHE A 1034 10.68 -23.38 -0.33
CA PHE A 1034 10.46 -24.75 0.17
C PHE A 1034 10.35 -25.79 -0.96
N SER A 1035 9.78 -25.39 -2.10
CA SER A 1035 9.58 -26.23 -3.27
C SER A 1035 10.90 -26.75 -3.87
N GLU A 1036 11.96 -25.94 -3.79
CA GLU A 1036 13.28 -26.31 -4.30
C GLU A 1036 13.94 -27.35 -3.39
N ASN A 1037 13.91 -27.13 -2.07
CA ASN A 1037 14.41 -28.08 -1.08
C ASN A 1037 13.66 -29.42 -1.18
N TYR A 1038 12.33 -29.36 -1.29
CA TYR A 1038 11.50 -30.54 -1.48
C TYR A 1038 11.89 -31.30 -2.75
N ARG A 1039 12.02 -30.60 -3.89
CA ARG A 1039 12.42 -31.21 -5.16
C ARG A 1039 13.80 -31.86 -5.08
N ARG A 1040 14.79 -31.20 -4.46
CA ARG A 1040 16.13 -31.76 -4.26
C ARG A 1040 16.09 -33.02 -3.41
N LYS A 1041 15.25 -33.06 -2.37
CA LYS A 1041 15.13 -34.20 -1.44
C LYS A 1041 14.35 -35.38 -2.04
N PHE A 1042 13.23 -35.12 -2.71
CA PHE A 1042 12.28 -36.16 -3.14
C PHE A 1042 12.24 -36.40 -4.66
N GLY A 1043 12.97 -35.62 -5.47
CA GLY A 1043 13.05 -35.79 -6.91
C GLY A 1043 11.77 -35.45 -7.69
N LYS A 1044 10.77 -34.84 -7.04
CA LYS A 1044 9.47 -34.48 -7.62
C LYS A 1044 9.05 -33.06 -7.21
N PRO A 1045 8.16 -32.37 -7.96
CA PRO A 1045 7.60 -31.09 -7.55
C PRO A 1045 6.93 -31.18 -6.17
N PHE A 1046 6.97 -30.07 -5.43
CA PHE A 1046 6.22 -29.96 -4.19
C PHE A 1046 4.73 -29.89 -4.47
N ARG A 1047 3.98 -30.72 -3.76
CA ARG A 1047 2.53 -30.73 -3.72
C ARG A 1047 2.13 -31.04 -2.28
N GLU A 1048 1.38 -30.14 -1.67
CA GLU A 1048 0.86 -30.34 -0.32
C GLU A 1048 -0.50 -31.00 -0.44
N GLU A 1049 -0.58 -32.28 -0.07
CA GLU A 1049 -1.83 -33.04 -0.09
C GLU A 1049 -2.20 -33.45 1.33
N MET A 1050 -3.40 -33.05 1.74
CA MET A 1050 -3.95 -33.30 3.07
C MET A 1050 -5.32 -33.97 2.98
N ILE A 1051 -5.71 -34.66 4.05
CA ILE A 1051 -7.01 -35.33 4.16
C ILE A 1051 -7.83 -34.71 5.29
N MET A 1052 -9.00 -34.20 4.95
CA MET A 1052 -9.96 -33.60 5.86
C MET A 1052 -10.86 -34.65 6.52
N LEU A 1053 -11.15 -34.46 7.80
CA LEU A 1053 -12.33 -34.93 8.50
C LEU A 1053 -13.20 -33.72 8.86
N ARG A 1054 -14.41 -33.63 8.29
CA ARG A 1054 -15.43 -32.68 8.71
C ARG A 1054 -16.42 -33.36 9.64
N VAL A 1055 -16.54 -32.82 10.85
CA VAL A 1055 -17.44 -33.29 11.91
C VAL A 1055 -18.65 -32.33 11.98
N PRO A 1056 -19.85 -32.75 11.51
CA PRO A 1056 -21.05 -31.93 11.60
C PRO A 1056 -21.69 -32.01 12.99
N GLN A 1057 -22.28 -30.90 13.45
CA GLN A 1057 -23.07 -30.81 14.68
C GLN A 1057 -24.49 -30.34 14.36
N LYS A 1058 -25.47 -31.23 14.58
CA LYS A 1058 -26.89 -30.98 14.31
C LYS A 1058 -27.63 -30.38 15.50
N GLU A 1059 -27.12 -30.56 16.72
CA GLU A 1059 -27.68 -29.98 17.93
C GLU A 1059 -27.23 -28.51 18.04
N ARG A 1060 -28.07 -27.60 17.52
CA ARG A 1060 -27.82 -26.15 17.56
C ARG A 1060 -27.60 -25.70 19.01
N ALA A 1061 -26.63 -24.80 19.20
CA ALA A 1061 -26.02 -24.35 20.46
C ALA A 1061 -24.97 -25.29 21.10
N ARG A 1062 -24.89 -26.58 20.73
CA ARG A 1062 -23.79 -27.44 21.18
C ARG A 1062 -22.58 -27.28 20.26
N GLY A 1063 -21.39 -27.39 20.82
CA GLY A 1063 -20.14 -27.34 20.07
C GLY A 1063 -19.54 -28.73 19.85
N PHE A 1064 -18.22 -28.80 20.01
CA PHE A 1064 -17.39 -29.97 19.72
C PHE A 1064 -16.51 -30.29 20.93
N PHE A 1065 -16.14 -31.56 21.10
CA PHE A 1065 -15.17 -31.97 22.12
C PHE A 1065 -14.30 -33.07 21.56
N VAL A 1066 -13.03 -32.77 21.27
CA VAL A 1066 -12.13 -33.64 20.50
C VAL A 1066 -10.81 -33.85 21.22
N VAL A 1067 -10.29 -35.07 21.19
CA VAL A 1067 -8.93 -35.43 21.61
C VAL A 1067 -8.13 -35.80 20.36
N LEU A 1068 -6.93 -35.26 20.22
CA LEU A 1068 -6.00 -35.52 19.12
C LEU A 1068 -4.66 -36.01 19.71
N ALA A 1069 -4.25 -37.22 19.41
CA ALA A 1069 -3.04 -37.84 19.95
C ALA A 1069 -2.11 -38.30 18.82
N PRO A 1070 -0.89 -37.75 18.70
CA PRO A 1070 0.14 -38.33 17.85
C PRO A 1070 0.53 -39.73 18.33
N VAL A 1071 0.75 -40.65 17.40
CA VAL A 1071 1.13 -42.05 17.68
C VAL A 1071 2.25 -42.44 16.73
N ARG A 1072 3.36 -42.98 17.22
CA ARG A 1072 4.39 -43.50 16.29
C ARG A 1072 3.83 -44.70 15.54
N ARG A 1073 4.24 -44.84 14.27
CA ARG A 1073 3.81 -45.96 13.44
C ARG A 1073 4.07 -47.30 14.13
N GLY A 1074 3.01 -48.08 14.33
CA GLY A 1074 3.06 -49.39 14.98
C GLY A 1074 2.95 -49.39 16.50
N GLU A 1075 2.86 -48.23 17.17
CA GLU A 1075 2.56 -48.16 18.60
C GLU A 1075 1.05 -48.36 18.88
N LEU A 1076 0.75 -48.71 20.15
CA LEU A 1076 -0.63 -48.87 20.59
C LEU A 1076 -1.33 -47.51 20.63
N ARG A 1077 -2.51 -47.47 20.02
CA ARG A 1077 -3.40 -46.29 20.07
C ARG A 1077 -3.87 -46.07 21.52
N PRO A 1078 -4.04 -44.81 21.95
CA PRO A 1078 -4.66 -44.53 23.24
C PRO A 1078 -6.14 -44.94 23.24
N ILE A 1079 -6.65 -45.29 24.41
CA ILE A 1079 -8.08 -45.56 24.64
C ILE A 1079 -8.69 -44.30 25.26
N VAL A 1080 -9.70 -43.72 24.63
CA VAL A 1080 -10.33 -42.50 25.13
C VAL A 1080 -11.75 -42.79 25.61
N GLU A 1081 -12.07 -42.33 26.82
CA GLU A 1081 -13.37 -42.51 27.47
C GLU A 1081 -13.90 -41.15 27.96
N PRO A 1082 -15.12 -40.72 27.59
CA PRO A 1082 -15.74 -39.54 28.18
C PRO A 1082 -16.11 -39.82 29.64
N LEU A 1083 -15.86 -38.83 30.51
CA LEU A 1083 -16.16 -38.86 31.95
C LEU A 1083 -16.99 -37.65 32.37
N ALA A 1084 -17.53 -37.70 33.58
CA ALA A 1084 -18.23 -36.59 34.23
C ALA A 1084 -19.36 -35.98 33.36
N ASP A 1085 -20.11 -36.84 32.68
CA ASP A 1085 -21.17 -36.48 31.72
C ASP A 1085 -20.68 -35.57 30.56
N GLY A 1086 -19.54 -35.95 29.97
CA GLY A 1086 -18.96 -35.22 28.83
C GLY A 1086 -18.24 -33.92 29.21
N ARG A 1087 -17.95 -33.71 30.50
CA ARG A 1087 -17.12 -32.57 30.97
C ARG A 1087 -15.64 -32.90 31.01
N ALA A 1088 -15.28 -34.18 31.05
CA ALA A 1088 -13.89 -34.63 31.04
C ALA A 1088 -13.68 -35.79 30.07
N VAL A 1089 -12.42 -36.05 29.72
CA VAL A 1089 -11.98 -37.22 28.95
C VAL A 1089 -10.84 -37.91 29.68
N ARG A 1090 -10.87 -39.24 29.73
CA ARG A 1090 -9.76 -40.08 30.16
C ARG A 1090 -9.06 -40.63 28.94
N VAL A 1091 -7.75 -40.41 28.85
CA VAL A 1091 -6.87 -40.92 27.79
C VAL A 1091 -5.96 -41.98 28.42
N GLY A 1092 -6.21 -43.23 28.09
CA GLY A 1092 -5.49 -44.41 28.57
C GLY A 1092 -4.35 -44.80 27.64
N PHE A 1093 -3.18 -45.02 28.23
CA PHE A 1093 -1.98 -45.57 27.60
C PHE A 1093 -1.68 -46.94 28.24
N LYS A 1094 -0.66 -47.66 27.73
CA LYS A 1094 -0.36 -49.05 28.14
C LYS A 1094 -0.40 -49.28 29.66
N ASP A 1095 0.31 -48.47 30.43
CA ASP A 1095 0.42 -48.59 31.90
C ASP A 1095 0.12 -47.26 32.66
N ALA A 1096 -0.52 -46.30 32.00
CA ALA A 1096 -0.77 -44.97 32.55
C ALA A 1096 -2.07 -44.36 31.97
N PHE A 1097 -2.62 -43.35 32.62
CA PHE A 1097 -3.70 -42.55 32.03
C PHE A 1097 -3.64 -41.09 32.45
N ASP A 1098 -4.16 -40.22 31.60
CA ASP A 1098 -4.41 -38.81 31.91
C ASP A 1098 -5.91 -38.53 31.84
N ILE A 1099 -6.42 -37.64 32.70
CA ILE A 1099 -7.79 -37.13 32.64
C ILE A 1099 -7.71 -35.63 32.42
N VAL A 1100 -8.39 -35.13 31.40
CA VAL A 1100 -8.53 -33.70 31.12
C VAL A 1100 -9.96 -33.28 31.41
N LEU A 1101 -10.13 -32.41 32.41
CA LEU A 1101 -11.36 -31.65 32.64
C LEU A 1101 -11.31 -30.43 31.73
N LEU A 1102 -12.37 -30.20 30.95
CA LEU A 1102 -12.49 -29.02 30.11
C LEU A 1102 -13.96 -28.62 30.02
N GLN A 1103 -14.34 -27.54 30.68
CA GLN A 1103 -15.70 -27.04 30.76
C GLN A 1103 -15.72 -25.52 30.69
N LYS A 1104 -16.83 -24.96 30.18
CA LYS A 1104 -17.01 -23.52 30.00
C LYS A 1104 -16.99 -22.76 31.32
N ASN A 1105 -17.77 -23.24 32.29
CA ASN A 1105 -17.87 -22.67 33.63
C ASN A 1105 -17.13 -23.57 34.62
N ALA A 1106 -16.52 -22.98 35.65
CA ALA A 1106 -15.85 -23.72 36.71
C ALA A 1106 -16.85 -24.39 37.67
N GLU A 1107 -17.59 -25.37 37.18
CA GLU A 1107 -18.54 -26.13 37.99
C GLU A 1107 -17.83 -27.23 38.79
N PRO A 1108 -18.31 -27.59 39.99
CA PRO A 1108 -17.73 -28.68 40.75
C PRO A 1108 -17.81 -30.03 40.01
N VAL A 1109 -16.68 -30.73 39.93
CA VAL A 1109 -16.56 -32.08 39.36
C VAL A 1109 -15.71 -32.93 40.30
N GLU A 1110 -16.09 -34.19 40.50
CA GLU A 1110 -15.26 -35.15 41.23
C GLU A 1110 -14.50 -36.03 40.23
N LEU A 1111 -13.16 -36.00 40.30
CA LEU A 1111 -12.26 -36.80 39.47
C LEU A 1111 -11.28 -37.54 40.37
N GLN A 1112 -11.17 -38.86 40.21
CA GLN A 1112 -10.28 -39.72 41.01
C GLN A 1112 -10.41 -39.49 42.53
N GLY A 1113 -11.65 -39.35 43.02
CA GLY A 1113 -11.95 -39.14 44.45
C GLY A 1113 -11.63 -37.74 44.99
N ARG A 1114 -11.22 -36.80 44.12
CA ARG A 1114 -10.98 -35.40 44.48
C ARG A 1114 -12.02 -34.50 43.81
N LYS A 1115 -12.69 -33.67 44.61
CA LYS A 1115 -13.56 -32.60 44.13
C LYS A 1115 -12.71 -31.42 43.65
N MET A 1116 -12.99 -30.93 42.44
CA MET A 1116 -12.29 -29.83 41.79
C MET A 1116 -13.31 -28.82 41.26
N THR A 1117 -12.96 -27.53 41.30
CA THR A 1117 -13.80 -26.43 40.79
C THR A 1117 -12.93 -25.59 39.84
N ALA A 1118 -12.83 -26.04 38.59
CA ALA A 1118 -11.94 -25.45 37.59
C ALA A 1118 -12.57 -25.54 36.20
N ARG A 1119 -12.30 -24.57 35.32
CA ARG A 1119 -12.66 -24.65 33.89
C ARG A 1119 -11.79 -25.67 33.17
N ALA A 1120 -10.51 -25.77 33.55
CA ALA A 1120 -9.59 -26.74 33.01
C ALA A 1120 -8.70 -27.36 34.08
N ALA A 1121 -8.50 -28.68 34.00
CA ALA A 1121 -7.59 -29.40 34.89
C ALA A 1121 -7.01 -30.66 34.23
N LEU A 1122 -5.82 -31.06 34.65
CA LEU A 1122 -5.18 -32.32 34.29
C LEU A 1122 -5.02 -33.19 35.55
N VAL A 1123 -5.45 -34.45 35.45
CA VAL A 1123 -5.11 -35.50 36.43
C VAL A 1123 -4.23 -36.52 35.75
N ARG A 1124 -3.02 -36.71 36.25
CA ARG A 1124 -1.99 -37.56 35.66
C ARG A 1124 -1.70 -38.75 36.55
N GLN A 1125 -1.96 -39.96 36.05
CA GLN A 1125 -1.67 -41.21 36.73
C GLN A 1125 -0.53 -41.95 36.03
N THR A 1126 0.57 -42.22 36.74
CA THR A 1126 1.67 -43.09 36.29
C THR A 1126 1.56 -44.48 36.89
N ALA A 1127 2.21 -45.47 36.29
CA ALA A 1127 2.24 -46.83 36.82
C ALA A 1127 2.79 -46.86 38.26
N GLY A 1128 1.96 -47.25 39.23
CA GLY A 1128 2.35 -47.37 40.65
C GLY A 1128 2.58 -46.04 41.41
N GLY A 1129 2.35 -44.88 40.78
CA GLY A 1129 2.48 -43.56 41.41
C GLY A 1129 1.18 -43.05 42.06
N GLN A 1130 1.27 -42.00 42.89
CA GLN A 1130 0.09 -41.24 43.30
C GLN A 1130 -0.37 -40.33 42.16
N PRO A 1131 -1.69 -40.14 41.96
CA PRO A 1131 -2.21 -39.24 40.93
C PRO A 1131 -1.75 -37.80 41.16
N LEU A 1132 -1.17 -37.19 40.14
CA LEU A 1132 -0.85 -35.76 40.12
C LEU A 1132 -2.08 -34.97 39.67
N PHE A 1133 -2.48 -33.98 40.45
CA PHE A 1133 -3.57 -33.07 40.10
C PHE A 1133 -3.01 -31.68 39.78
N ARG A 1134 -3.36 -31.17 38.61
CA ARG A 1134 -2.98 -29.84 38.14
C ARG A 1134 -4.23 -29.08 37.72
N GLU A 1135 -4.62 -28.09 38.50
CA GLU A 1135 -5.64 -27.12 38.08
C GLU A 1135 -4.96 -26.13 37.12
N LEU A 1136 -5.44 -26.07 35.88
CA LEU A 1136 -4.85 -25.22 34.84
C LEU A 1136 -5.53 -23.85 34.85
N ASP A 1137 -6.84 -23.82 35.07
CA ASP A 1137 -7.63 -22.60 35.09
C ASP A 1137 -8.80 -22.73 36.08
N THR A 1138 -8.63 -22.10 37.24
CA THR A 1138 -9.63 -22.04 38.31
C THR A 1138 -10.59 -20.88 38.07
N ALA A 1139 -11.77 -20.90 38.71
CA ALA A 1139 -12.56 -19.67 38.82
C ALA A 1139 -11.70 -18.55 39.44
N PRO A 1140 -11.84 -17.28 39.02
CA PRO A 1140 -11.22 -16.15 39.69
C PRO A 1140 -11.67 -16.00 41.14
#